data_AF-A0A7G6X2H1-F1
#
_entry.id   AF-A0A7G6X2H1-F1
#
_cell.length_a   1.000
_cell.length_b   1.000
_cell.length_c   1.000
_cell.angle_alpha   90.00
_cell.angle_beta   90.00
_cell.angle_gamma   90.00
#
_symmetry.space_group_name_H-M   'P 1'
#
loop_
_entity.id
_entity.type
_entity.pdbx_description
1 polymer ?
#
loop_
_entity_poly.entity_id
_entity_poly.type
_entity_poly.pdbx_seq_one_letter_code
_entity_poly.pdbx_strand_id
1 'polypeptide(L)'
;MRLWKFVLPVVVLATGVTPAQGVSDQTVSYRGYQVTVPAGWPVVDLAKDPTACVRYDRPAVYLGTSKSQADCPAHLAGRSEGIVLEPLTKPARSTDGEIQVASQDAGVLATAYYAPGGEQSARKVLGTARVTSKSFRTAVAPKAVAAPSVVATGAITGAAFDACTAPSQTTMNAWAGSAYKAAGIYISGGLRACAQPNLTPDWVAANSANWQFLLIDVGMQAPCTTFSSKMSADPATARSQGRTAAANAITAAEALGFTQRSAIYSDIEAYPSTAACKASVLSYLSGWTIELNSRGYLGGAYVGAASGGIDLNAAYNDTAYTRPDNLWFARWNNLQVITDDKYISNNYWTNSQRVHQYAGNQSETINGVTMSIDKNWVKLTPPPAALTSFTGTGAYLSASLRWPTPAGSQVVVRRNVGTTPPALPTVGTAVYAGTASSVTATGLGNATSQAFRAWVKDSTGKFGPPIDLRLTGTGSTVAASSSSIAYGASATLYSRVTRVDTKAGLPGVQMSLYARAKNGTTFVEVAKATSDANGSVSAVVKPTVSTVYVWGYNGSSTMLGSRSGNYTVEVRPTITANIGSPSIKLGAATAFYGYLRPQHPGTTVYLQRLTGTSWPTVATTKLNTTGNYAFSVKPTARGTFSYRAVWLADADHATTVSVTKVLTVG
;
A
#
# COMPACT_ATOMS: atom_id res chain seq x y z
N MET A 1 80.16 2.90 -39.46
CA MET A 1 80.56 4.07 -38.65
C MET A 1 79.92 5.32 -39.24
N ARG A 2 79.18 6.07 -38.41
CA ARG A 2 78.61 7.43 -38.59
C ARG A 2 78.29 7.92 -40.01
N LEU A 3 76.99 8.16 -40.26
CA LEU A 3 76.52 9.11 -41.27
C LEU A 3 75.41 9.99 -40.68
N TRP A 4 75.44 11.25 -41.13
CA TRP A 4 74.77 12.43 -40.59
C TRP A 4 73.24 12.50 -40.78
N LYS A 5 72.65 13.38 -39.97
CA LYS A 5 71.25 13.83 -39.92
C LYS A 5 70.75 14.45 -41.23
N PHE A 6 69.44 14.35 -41.51
CA PHE A 6 68.63 15.49 -41.95
C PHE A 6 67.20 15.43 -41.38
N VAL A 7 66.70 16.60 -41.03
CA VAL A 7 65.42 16.92 -40.38
C VAL A 7 64.49 17.54 -41.42
N LEU A 8 63.18 17.28 -41.34
CA LEU A 8 62.13 18.12 -41.92
C LEU A 8 61.07 18.37 -40.84
N PRO A 9 60.78 19.63 -40.45
CA PRO A 9 59.70 19.93 -39.52
C PRO A 9 58.39 20.18 -40.29
N VAL A 10 57.32 19.51 -39.85
CA VAL A 10 55.94 19.82 -40.22
C VAL A 10 55.44 20.91 -39.28
N VAL A 11 54.99 22.03 -39.87
CA VAL A 11 54.33 23.13 -39.15
C VAL A 11 52.91 22.68 -38.77
N VAL A 12 52.63 22.55 -37.48
CA VAL A 12 51.27 22.40 -36.95
C VAL A 12 50.75 23.78 -36.56
N LEU A 13 49.72 24.23 -37.25
CA LEU A 13 48.92 25.39 -36.90
C LEU A 13 48.16 25.11 -35.60
N ALA A 14 48.52 25.80 -34.52
CA ALA A 14 47.75 25.82 -33.29
C ALA A 14 46.50 26.68 -33.48
N THR A 15 45.34 26.05 -33.61
CA THR A 15 44.05 26.72 -33.44
C THR A 15 43.87 27.06 -31.97
N GLY A 16 43.67 28.35 -31.68
CA GLY A 16 43.50 28.86 -30.33
C GLY A 16 42.30 28.23 -29.63
N VAL A 17 42.58 27.45 -28.59
CA VAL A 17 41.60 27.14 -27.55
C VAL A 17 41.41 28.42 -26.75
N THR A 18 40.27 29.08 -26.90
CA THR A 18 39.84 30.10 -25.95
C THR A 18 39.67 29.42 -24.59
N PRO A 19 40.40 29.83 -23.53
CA PRO A 19 40.18 29.27 -22.21
C PRO A 19 38.77 29.67 -21.75
N ALA A 20 38.01 28.69 -21.27
CA ALA A 20 36.77 28.92 -20.54
C ALA A 20 37.07 29.91 -19.41
N GLN A 21 36.38 31.05 -19.38
CA GLN A 21 36.45 32.00 -18.28
C GLN A 21 36.09 31.25 -16.99
N GLY A 22 37.08 31.04 -16.13
CA GLY A 22 36.84 30.57 -14.77
C GLY A 22 35.94 31.58 -14.07
N VAL A 23 34.75 31.14 -13.65
CA VAL A 23 33.86 31.95 -12.83
C VAL A 23 34.64 32.28 -11.55
N SER A 24 34.99 33.55 -11.33
CA SER A 24 35.64 33.96 -10.08
C SER A 24 34.67 33.73 -8.91
N ASP A 25 35.20 33.44 -7.72
CA ASP A 25 34.42 33.28 -6.50
C ASP A 25 34.46 34.57 -5.66
N GLN A 26 33.43 34.79 -4.84
CA GLN A 26 33.36 35.85 -3.83
C GLN A 26 33.02 35.26 -2.45
N THR A 27 33.56 35.87 -1.38
CA THR A 27 33.22 35.48 0.00
C THR A 27 32.15 36.41 0.56
N VAL A 28 31.04 35.84 1.03
CA VAL A 28 29.94 36.59 1.67
C VAL A 28 29.93 36.29 3.17
N SER A 29 29.75 37.33 3.98
CA SER A 29 29.71 37.24 5.45
C SER A 29 28.34 37.67 5.99
N TYR A 30 27.79 36.91 6.94
CA TYR A 30 26.56 37.24 7.65
C TYR A 30 26.62 36.72 9.10
N ARG A 31 26.47 37.60 10.10
CA ARG A 31 26.45 37.23 11.54
C ARG A 31 27.58 36.28 12.01
N GLY A 32 28.81 36.49 11.50
CA GLY A 32 29.93 35.61 11.83
C GLY A 32 29.93 34.26 11.12
N TYR A 33 29.08 34.07 10.11
CA TYR A 33 29.10 32.98 9.14
C TYR A 33 29.66 33.49 7.82
N GLN A 34 30.66 32.81 7.27
CA GLN A 34 31.23 33.09 5.94
C GLN A 34 30.96 31.93 5.00
N VAL A 35 30.63 32.23 3.75
CA VAL A 35 30.44 31.25 2.67
C VAL A 35 31.03 31.79 1.37
N THR A 36 31.60 30.90 0.56
CA THR A 36 32.12 31.23 -0.78
C THR A 36 31.07 30.87 -1.83
N VAL A 37 30.77 31.82 -2.70
CA VAL A 37 29.77 31.70 -3.79
C VAL A 37 30.37 32.22 -5.10
N PRO A 38 29.81 31.88 -6.27
CA PRO A 38 30.21 32.50 -7.53
C PRO A 38 30.10 34.04 -7.49
N ALA A 39 31.10 34.75 -8.02
CA ALA A 39 31.16 36.20 -8.09
C ALA A 39 30.02 36.81 -8.93
N GLY A 40 29.46 36.03 -9.85
CA GLY A 40 28.29 36.45 -10.65
C GLY A 40 26.97 36.46 -9.88
N TRP A 41 26.91 35.93 -8.65
CA TRP A 41 25.68 35.94 -7.86
C TRP A 41 25.49 37.31 -7.18
N PRO A 42 24.40 38.06 -7.49
CA PRO A 42 24.12 39.32 -6.81
C PRO A 42 23.83 39.08 -5.32
N VAL A 43 24.37 39.94 -4.46
CA VAL A 43 24.11 39.91 -3.01
C VAL A 43 23.02 40.93 -2.67
N VAL A 44 21.88 40.44 -2.16
CA VAL A 44 20.70 41.23 -1.78
C VAL A 44 20.59 41.25 -0.26
N ASP A 45 20.73 42.44 0.34
CA ASP A 45 20.61 42.64 1.78
C ASP A 45 19.17 43.05 2.14
N LEU A 46 18.42 42.12 2.73
CA LEU A 46 17.01 42.30 3.07
C LEU A 46 16.80 43.25 4.26
N ALA A 47 17.86 43.65 4.97
CA ALA A 47 17.76 44.74 5.95
C ALA A 47 17.74 46.11 5.27
N LYS A 48 18.36 46.24 4.09
CA LYS A 48 18.41 47.48 3.30
C LYS A 48 17.23 47.60 2.35
N ASP A 49 16.78 46.48 1.79
CA ASP A 49 15.56 46.38 0.98
C ASP A 49 14.63 45.32 1.57
N PRO A 50 13.83 45.66 2.59
CA PRO A 50 12.95 44.70 3.27
C PRO A 50 11.80 44.22 2.37
N THR A 51 11.47 44.97 1.31
CA THR A 51 10.44 44.66 0.31
C THR A 51 10.92 43.75 -0.82
N ALA A 52 12.24 43.54 -0.96
CA ALA A 52 12.80 42.68 -1.99
C ALA A 52 12.23 41.26 -1.94
N CYS A 53 11.78 40.79 -3.11
CA CYS A 53 11.34 39.41 -3.27
C CYS A 53 12.54 38.44 -3.27
N VAL A 54 12.52 37.48 -2.34
CA VAL A 54 13.46 36.36 -2.31
C VAL A 54 13.04 35.33 -3.37
N ARG A 55 13.70 35.45 -4.52
CA ARG A 55 13.45 34.67 -5.74
C ARG A 55 14.46 33.55 -5.89
N TYR A 56 13.95 32.33 -6.03
CA TYR A 56 14.70 31.10 -6.27
C TYR A 56 14.85 30.77 -7.75
N ASP A 57 14.11 31.44 -8.65
CA ASP A 57 14.23 31.25 -10.09
C ASP A 57 15.47 31.92 -10.72
N ARG A 58 16.31 32.58 -9.91
CA ARG A 58 17.55 33.23 -10.34
C ARG A 58 18.71 33.00 -9.35
N PRO A 59 19.98 33.01 -9.82
CA PRO A 59 21.11 32.96 -8.92
C PRO A 59 21.23 34.24 -8.08
N ALA A 60 21.39 34.09 -6.77
CA ALA A 60 21.57 35.21 -5.84
C ALA A 60 22.05 34.73 -4.46
N VAL A 61 22.58 35.67 -3.68
CA VAL A 61 22.76 35.55 -2.23
C VAL A 61 21.80 36.50 -1.53
N TYR A 62 20.95 36.00 -0.65
CA TYR A 62 20.06 36.84 0.17
C TYR A 62 20.54 36.85 1.62
N LEU A 63 20.66 38.03 2.21
CA LEU A 63 21.11 38.23 3.59
C LEU A 63 19.97 38.77 4.45
N GLY A 64 19.67 38.10 5.56
CA GLY A 64 18.60 38.46 6.48
C GLY A 64 17.26 37.78 6.19
N THR A 65 16.18 38.39 6.69
CA THR A 65 14.81 37.90 6.57
C THR A 65 13.94 38.96 5.92
N SER A 66 13.15 38.59 4.91
CA SER A 66 12.07 39.44 4.42
C SER A 66 10.95 39.42 5.46
N LYS A 67 10.81 40.50 6.24
CA LYS A 67 9.81 40.62 7.32
C LYS A 67 8.60 41.47 6.93
N SER A 68 8.68 42.22 5.83
CA SER A 68 7.56 42.97 5.26
C SER A 68 6.90 42.18 4.12
N GLN A 69 5.76 42.67 3.62
CA GLN A 69 5.15 42.12 2.41
C GLN A 69 6.15 42.29 1.26
N ALA A 70 6.72 41.16 0.81
CA ALA A 70 7.58 41.16 -0.36
C ALA A 70 6.74 41.43 -1.61
N ASP A 71 7.27 42.26 -2.51
CA ASP A 71 6.68 42.50 -3.82
C ASP A 71 7.16 41.44 -4.81
N CYS A 72 6.56 40.25 -4.67
CA CYS A 72 6.82 39.12 -5.54
C CYS A 72 5.78 39.07 -6.65
N PRO A 73 6.19 38.93 -7.93
CA PRO A 73 5.25 38.58 -8.99
C PRO A 73 4.49 37.30 -8.61
N ALA A 74 3.17 37.30 -8.79
CA ALA A 74 2.30 36.21 -8.33
C ALA A 74 2.59 34.90 -9.07
N HIS A 75 2.79 34.97 -10.38
CA HIS A 75 2.96 33.81 -11.24
C HIS A 75 4.43 33.56 -11.61
N LEU A 76 5.21 32.98 -10.69
CA LEU A 76 6.60 32.56 -10.93
C LEU A 76 6.76 31.05 -10.77
N ALA A 77 7.35 30.41 -11.78
CA ALA A 77 7.74 29.01 -11.76
C ALA A 77 9.20 28.87 -12.21
N GLY A 78 10.00 28.12 -11.46
CA GLY A 78 11.42 27.93 -11.76
C GLY A 78 12.30 27.87 -10.52
N ARG A 79 13.38 27.10 -10.60
CA ARG A 79 14.50 27.17 -9.66
C ARG A 79 15.83 27.31 -10.38
N SER A 80 16.71 28.04 -9.74
CA SER A 80 18.12 28.27 -10.06
C SER A 80 18.97 27.86 -8.85
N GLU A 81 20.25 28.25 -8.84
CA GLU A 81 21.19 27.96 -7.75
C GLU A 81 21.49 29.23 -6.95
N GLY A 82 21.36 29.19 -5.63
CA GLY A 82 21.68 30.35 -4.78
C GLY A 82 21.62 30.01 -3.29
N ILE A 83 21.78 31.02 -2.43
CA ILE A 83 21.79 30.82 -0.98
C ILE A 83 21.10 31.97 -0.22
N VAL A 84 20.30 31.61 0.78
CA VAL A 84 19.73 32.54 1.76
C VAL A 84 20.44 32.33 3.09
N LEU A 85 20.96 33.40 3.68
CA LEU A 85 21.54 33.40 5.03
C LEU A 85 20.65 34.24 5.95
N GLU A 86 19.94 33.57 6.86
CA GLU A 86 18.99 34.21 7.76
C GLU A 86 19.29 33.91 9.24
N PRO A 87 18.77 34.70 10.21
CA PRO A 87 18.83 34.35 11.62
C PRO A 87 18.25 32.96 11.90
N LEU A 88 18.96 32.16 12.69
CA LEU A 88 18.50 30.84 13.11
C LEU A 88 17.34 30.99 14.10
N THR A 89 16.11 30.83 13.61
CA THR A 89 14.86 30.92 14.40
C THR A 89 14.04 29.63 14.39
N LYS A 90 14.39 28.70 13.50
CA LYS A 90 13.71 27.42 13.29
C LYS A 90 14.75 26.31 13.06
N PRO A 91 14.43 25.04 13.35
CA PRO A 91 15.28 23.91 12.99
C PRO A 91 15.49 23.87 11.46
N ALA A 92 16.71 23.50 11.03
CA ALA A 92 16.98 23.29 9.62
C ALA A 92 16.22 22.07 9.09
N ARG A 93 15.56 22.23 7.94
CA ARG A 93 14.87 21.16 7.24
C ARG A 93 15.10 21.27 5.74
N SER A 94 15.77 20.27 5.17
CA SER A 94 15.94 20.15 3.73
C SER A 94 14.69 19.56 3.09
N THR A 95 14.38 20.01 1.89
CA THR A 95 13.28 19.52 1.03
C THR A 95 13.76 19.47 -0.42
N ASP A 96 12.96 18.93 -1.33
CA ASP A 96 13.31 18.95 -2.75
C ASP A 96 13.57 20.40 -3.23
N GLY A 97 14.77 20.63 -3.76
CA GLY A 97 15.22 21.94 -4.24
C GLY A 97 15.81 22.87 -3.18
N GLU A 98 15.93 22.45 -1.91
CA GLU A 98 16.52 23.22 -0.81
C GLU A 98 17.32 22.35 0.17
N ILE A 99 18.55 22.74 0.48
CA ILE A 99 19.32 22.20 1.60
C ILE A 99 19.49 23.26 2.66
N GLN A 100 19.10 22.94 3.90
CA GLN A 100 19.24 23.83 5.05
C GLN A 100 20.33 23.34 6.00
N VAL A 101 21.19 24.26 6.44
CA VAL A 101 22.22 24.03 7.46
C VAL A 101 22.06 25.06 8.58
N ALA A 102 21.85 24.57 9.79
CA ALA A 102 21.83 25.43 10.98
C ALA A 102 23.23 25.56 11.57
N SER A 103 23.79 26.76 11.55
CA SER A 103 24.99 27.11 12.31
C SER A 103 24.57 27.71 13.65
N GLN A 104 24.54 26.88 14.70
CA GLN A 104 24.21 27.35 16.05
C GLN A 104 25.23 28.36 16.57
N ASP A 105 26.51 28.14 16.28
CA ASP A 105 27.60 29.01 16.74
C ASP A 105 27.54 30.40 16.10
N ALA A 106 27.12 30.52 14.84
CA ALA A 106 26.89 31.82 14.21
C ALA A 106 25.43 32.32 14.36
N GLY A 107 24.52 31.50 14.88
CA GLY A 107 23.08 31.79 14.89
C GLY A 107 22.50 32.04 13.50
N VAL A 108 22.96 31.29 12.50
CA VAL A 108 22.55 31.42 11.08
C VAL A 108 21.88 30.15 10.59
N LEU A 109 20.78 30.28 9.86
CA LEU A 109 20.22 29.25 8.99
C LEU A 109 20.63 29.56 7.55
N ALA A 110 21.43 28.67 6.97
CA ALA A 110 21.86 28.76 5.59
C ALA A 110 21.00 27.84 4.72
N THR A 111 20.24 28.41 3.79
CA THR A 111 19.37 27.68 2.87
C THR A 111 19.93 27.80 1.46
N ALA A 112 20.60 26.76 0.96
CA ALA A 112 20.99 26.69 -0.43
C ALA A 112 19.81 26.15 -1.26
N TYR A 113 19.38 26.91 -2.26
CA TYR A 113 18.36 26.49 -3.21
C TYR A 113 19.00 26.08 -4.53
N TYR A 114 18.42 25.09 -5.20
CA TYR A 114 18.96 24.53 -6.44
C TYR A 114 17.85 24.08 -7.40
N ALA A 115 18.15 24.15 -8.69
CA ALA A 115 17.36 23.50 -9.74
C ALA A 115 17.50 21.97 -9.64
N PRO A 116 16.54 21.17 -10.12
CA PRO A 116 16.68 19.70 -10.18
C PRO A 116 18.03 19.27 -10.78
N GLY A 117 18.73 18.36 -10.10
CA GLY A 117 20.08 17.94 -10.46
C GLY A 117 21.22 18.80 -9.88
N GLY A 118 20.93 20.00 -9.37
CA GLY A 118 21.91 20.95 -8.78
C GLY A 118 22.24 20.71 -7.30
N GLU A 119 21.81 19.59 -6.72
CA GLU A 119 21.99 19.31 -5.29
C GLU A 119 23.48 19.29 -4.89
N GLN A 120 24.33 18.72 -5.75
CA GLN A 120 25.77 18.65 -5.48
C GLN A 120 26.40 20.04 -5.48
N SER A 121 25.97 20.94 -6.36
CA SER A 121 26.39 22.35 -6.37
C SER A 121 26.02 23.04 -5.06
N ALA A 122 24.77 22.86 -4.59
CA ALA A 122 24.31 23.40 -3.33
C ALA A 122 25.12 22.88 -2.13
N ARG A 123 25.41 21.57 -2.09
CA ARG A 123 26.27 20.96 -1.07
C ARG A 123 27.69 21.52 -1.11
N LYS A 124 28.24 21.77 -2.31
CA LYS A 124 29.57 22.37 -2.47
C LYS A 124 29.61 23.78 -1.90
N VAL A 125 28.64 24.64 -2.23
CA VAL A 125 28.53 26.00 -1.68
C VAL A 125 28.45 25.97 -0.16
N LEU A 126 27.54 25.17 0.40
CA LEU A 126 27.41 25.03 1.86
C LEU A 126 28.69 24.48 2.52
N GLY A 127 29.41 23.58 1.85
CA GLY A 127 30.67 23.01 2.33
C GLY A 127 31.84 24.00 2.42
N THR A 128 31.75 25.16 1.75
CA THR A 128 32.76 26.22 1.89
C THR A 128 32.60 27.03 3.18
N ALA A 129 31.51 26.83 3.90
CA ALA A 129 31.15 27.72 4.97
C ALA A 129 32.01 27.54 6.23
N ARG A 130 32.28 28.65 6.92
CA ARG A 130 33.01 28.69 8.20
C ARG A 130 32.45 29.72 9.16
N VAL A 131 32.55 29.43 10.46
CA VAL A 131 32.19 30.38 11.51
C VAL A 131 33.41 31.23 11.86
N THR A 132 33.32 32.55 11.66
CA THR A 132 34.36 33.53 11.99
C THR A 132 34.10 34.27 13.29
N SER A 133 32.87 34.25 13.81
CA SER A 133 32.51 34.84 15.11
C SER A 133 31.32 34.10 15.73
N LYS A 134 31.32 33.94 17.06
CA LYS A 134 30.22 33.30 17.81
C LYS A 134 29.32 34.30 18.54
N SER A 135 29.39 35.59 18.17
CA SER A 135 28.68 36.68 18.86
C SER A 135 27.16 36.57 18.76
N PHE A 136 26.66 35.80 17.79
CA PHE A 136 25.23 35.60 17.53
C PHE A 136 24.76 34.19 17.87
N ARG A 137 25.54 33.43 18.66
CA ARG A 137 25.24 32.04 18.99
C ARG A 137 23.79 31.88 19.47
N THR A 138 23.07 30.93 18.89
CA THR A 138 21.69 30.65 19.23
C THR A 138 21.40 29.17 19.09
N ALA A 139 20.70 28.62 20.08
CA ALA A 139 20.16 27.27 20.03
C ALA A 139 18.65 27.37 19.82
N VAL A 140 18.15 26.71 18.77
CA VAL A 140 16.71 26.54 18.57
C VAL A 140 16.31 25.21 19.18
N ALA A 141 15.50 25.26 20.23
CA ALA A 141 14.92 24.05 20.80
C ALA A 141 13.92 23.43 19.82
N PRO A 142 13.89 22.09 19.67
CA PRO A 142 12.83 21.44 18.92
C PRO A 142 11.48 21.69 19.62
N LYS A 143 10.58 22.44 18.97
CA LYS A 143 9.19 22.59 19.42
C LYS A 143 8.46 21.27 19.18
N ALA A 144 7.69 20.79 20.17
CA ALA A 144 6.83 19.63 19.96
C ALA A 144 5.85 19.94 18.81
N VAL A 145 5.87 19.10 17.77
CA VAL A 145 4.98 19.26 16.62
C VAL A 145 3.59 18.79 17.04
N ALA A 146 2.63 19.70 17.08
CA ALA A 146 1.23 19.34 17.28
C ALA A 146 0.74 18.46 16.12
N ALA A 147 -0.15 17.50 16.41
CA ALA A 147 -0.75 16.68 15.37
C ALA A 147 -1.52 17.58 14.37
N PRO A 148 -1.40 17.33 13.05
CA PRO A 148 -2.10 18.13 12.05
C PRO A 148 -3.61 18.00 12.22
N SER A 149 -4.30 19.14 12.28
CA SER A 149 -5.75 19.21 12.55
C SER A 149 -6.51 20.12 11.57
N VAL A 150 -5.80 20.92 10.76
CA VAL A 150 -6.42 21.89 9.86
C VAL A 150 -6.81 21.21 8.55
N VAL A 151 -8.09 21.22 8.19
CA VAL A 151 -8.53 20.84 6.84
C VAL A 151 -8.39 22.08 5.95
N ALA A 152 -7.57 22.00 4.90
CA ALA A 152 -7.20 23.16 4.09
C ALA A 152 -8.41 23.89 3.49
N THR A 153 -9.36 23.13 2.93
CA THR A 153 -10.53 23.71 2.26
C THR A 153 -11.81 23.09 2.78
N GLY A 154 -12.70 23.94 3.30
CA GLY A 154 -14.07 23.61 3.68
C GLY A 154 -15.05 23.79 2.51
N ALA A 155 -16.34 23.86 2.83
CA ALA A 155 -17.34 24.26 1.84
C ALA A 155 -17.14 25.75 1.54
N ILE A 156 -16.95 26.09 0.27
CA ILE A 156 -16.67 27.46 -0.16
C ILE A 156 -17.21 27.70 -1.56
N THR A 157 -17.81 28.87 -1.75
CA THR A 157 -18.09 29.44 -3.07
C THR A 157 -17.75 30.91 -2.99
N GLY A 158 -16.91 31.41 -3.90
CA GLY A 158 -16.56 32.83 -3.93
C GLY A 158 -15.13 33.10 -4.39
N ALA A 159 -14.67 34.31 -4.11
CA ALA A 159 -13.35 34.76 -4.48
C ALA A 159 -12.28 34.08 -3.63
N ALA A 160 -11.21 33.66 -4.29
CA ALA A 160 -9.95 33.24 -3.71
C ALA A 160 -8.81 33.96 -4.43
N PHE A 161 -7.63 33.95 -3.86
CA PHE A 161 -6.43 34.41 -4.55
C PHE A 161 -5.30 33.43 -4.31
N ASP A 162 -4.25 33.53 -5.09
CA ASP A 162 -2.96 32.94 -4.76
C ASP A 162 -1.86 33.99 -4.91
N ALA A 163 -0.79 33.83 -4.14
CA ALA A 163 0.33 34.75 -4.08
C ALA A 163 1.63 33.96 -3.93
N CYS A 164 2.67 34.39 -4.65
CA CYS A 164 3.92 33.64 -4.73
C CYS A 164 4.56 33.40 -3.35
N THR A 165 4.53 34.38 -2.46
CA THR A 165 4.95 34.25 -1.04
C THR A 165 3.73 34.32 -0.13
N ALA A 166 3.64 33.39 0.82
CA ALA A 166 2.63 33.44 1.89
C ALA A 166 2.63 34.83 2.55
N PRO A 167 1.49 35.55 2.57
CA PRO A 167 1.45 36.92 3.08
C PRO A 167 1.82 37.01 4.56
N SER A 168 2.32 38.17 4.98
CA SER A 168 2.60 38.42 6.41
C SER A 168 1.31 38.36 7.24
N GLN A 169 1.38 38.10 8.55
CA GLN A 169 0.17 38.10 9.39
C GLN A 169 -0.52 39.48 9.38
N THR A 170 0.25 40.57 9.35
CA THR A 170 -0.30 41.93 9.21
C THR A 170 -1.08 42.08 7.91
N THR A 171 -0.55 41.56 6.80
CA THR A 171 -1.24 41.54 5.51
C THR A 171 -2.52 40.71 5.59
N MET A 172 -2.46 39.49 6.14
CA MET A 172 -3.63 38.63 6.30
C MET A 172 -4.72 39.28 7.14
N ASN A 173 -4.35 40.00 8.22
CA ASN A 173 -5.29 40.74 9.07
C ASN A 173 -5.92 41.91 8.30
N ALA A 174 -5.14 42.68 7.55
CA ALA A 174 -5.67 43.77 6.73
C ALA A 174 -6.61 43.24 5.63
N TRP A 175 -6.25 42.12 5.01
CA TRP A 175 -7.03 41.51 3.92
C TRP A 175 -8.24 40.70 4.38
N ALA A 176 -8.40 40.43 5.67
CA ALA A 176 -9.55 39.71 6.22
C ALA A 176 -10.89 40.40 5.92
N GLY A 177 -10.87 41.73 5.68
CA GLY A 177 -12.04 42.51 5.25
C GLY A 177 -12.38 42.44 3.76
N SER A 178 -11.61 41.68 2.95
CA SER A 178 -11.84 41.56 1.50
C SER A 178 -12.97 40.59 1.14
N ALA A 179 -13.32 40.56 -0.15
CA ALA A 179 -14.21 39.55 -0.72
C ALA A 179 -13.58 38.15 -0.76
N TYR A 180 -12.26 38.03 -0.63
CA TYR A 180 -11.55 36.77 -0.70
C TYR A 180 -11.79 35.92 0.56
N LYS A 181 -11.96 34.61 0.34
CA LYS A 181 -12.21 33.62 1.41
C LYS A 181 -11.18 32.50 1.45
N ALA A 182 -10.35 32.38 0.42
CA ALA A 182 -9.26 31.42 0.39
C ALA A 182 -7.98 32.01 -0.21
N ALA A 183 -6.84 31.51 0.27
CA ALA A 183 -5.50 31.84 -0.20
C ALA A 183 -4.79 30.58 -0.73
N GLY A 184 -4.29 30.64 -1.95
CA GLY A 184 -3.38 29.65 -2.52
C GLY A 184 -1.98 29.83 -1.93
N ILE A 185 -1.41 28.73 -1.44
CA ILE A 185 -0.12 28.70 -0.77
C ILE A 185 0.76 27.58 -1.34
N TYR A 186 2.01 27.93 -1.64
CA TYR A 186 2.99 27.03 -2.24
C TYR A 186 3.73 26.23 -1.18
N ILE A 187 3.19 25.05 -0.86
CA ILE A 187 3.66 24.22 0.26
C ILE A 187 4.87 23.36 -0.09
N SER A 188 5.03 22.99 -1.37
CA SER A 188 6.06 22.06 -1.83
C SER A 188 6.38 22.23 -3.32
N GLY A 189 7.32 21.42 -3.82
CA GLY A 189 7.68 21.36 -5.23
C GLY A 189 9.03 21.98 -5.57
N GLY A 190 9.82 21.27 -6.37
CA GLY A 190 11.18 21.65 -6.76
C GLY A 190 11.28 22.82 -7.75
N LEU A 191 10.16 23.37 -8.23
CA LEU A 191 10.10 24.57 -9.06
C LEU A 191 9.42 25.75 -8.36
N ARG A 192 9.12 25.64 -7.06
CA ARG A 192 8.63 26.76 -6.27
C ARG A 192 9.62 27.93 -6.33
N ALA A 193 9.21 29.03 -6.93
CA ALA A 193 10.08 30.15 -7.28
C ALA A 193 10.26 31.19 -6.17
N CYS A 194 9.32 31.30 -5.22
CA CYS A 194 9.45 32.24 -4.11
C CYS A 194 9.74 31.53 -2.79
N ALA A 195 10.54 32.19 -1.95
CA ALA A 195 10.68 31.80 -0.56
C ALA A 195 9.34 31.93 0.18
N GLN A 196 9.17 31.11 1.22
CA GLN A 196 7.98 31.10 2.08
C GLN A 196 8.32 31.46 3.54
N PRO A 197 8.85 32.67 3.81
CA PRO A 197 9.31 33.04 5.16
C PRO A 197 8.17 33.05 6.20
N ASN A 198 6.94 33.35 5.79
CA ASN A 198 5.78 33.43 6.68
C ASN A 198 5.03 32.08 6.83
N LEU A 199 5.22 31.14 5.91
CA LEU A 199 4.46 29.89 5.88
C LEU A 199 4.97 28.93 6.96
N THR A 200 4.31 28.97 8.11
CA THR A 200 4.65 28.19 9.30
C THR A 200 3.39 27.55 9.89
N PRO A 201 3.52 26.52 10.75
CA PRO A 201 2.37 25.95 11.44
C PRO A 201 1.58 26.97 12.26
N ASP A 202 2.30 27.88 12.94
CA ASP A 202 1.68 28.92 13.77
C ASP A 202 0.92 29.93 12.89
N TRP A 203 1.44 30.28 11.70
CA TRP A 203 0.72 31.11 10.73
C TRP A 203 -0.52 30.41 10.16
N VAL A 204 -0.42 29.12 9.82
CA VAL A 204 -1.58 28.34 9.37
C VAL A 204 -2.66 28.30 10.44
N ALA A 205 -2.29 27.98 11.69
CA ALA A 205 -3.20 27.95 12.81
C ALA A 205 -3.88 29.31 13.04
N ALA A 206 -3.11 30.40 13.05
CA ALA A 206 -3.62 31.76 13.25
C ALA A 206 -4.63 32.20 12.16
N ASN A 207 -4.45 31.75 10.92
CA ASN A 207 -5.31 32.14 9.80
C ASN A 207 -6.47 31.18 9.53
N SER A 208 -6.39 29.93 9.98
CA SER A 208 -7.36 28.86 9.66
C SER A 208 -8.80 29.12 10.15
N ALA A 209 -9.00 30.03 11.10
CA ALA A 209 -10.33 30.43 11.54
C ALA A 209 -11.06 31.34 10.54
N ASN A 210 -10.31 32.12 9.74
CA ASN A 210 -10.86 33.16 8.86
C ASN A 210 -10.58 32.91 7.37
N TRP A 211 -9.59 32.07 7.07
CA TRP A 211 -9.14 31.77 5.72
C TRP A 211 -9.19 30.27 5.46
N GLN A 212 -9.60 29.92 4.24
CA GLN A 212 -9.34 28.60 3.67
C GLN A 212 -8.06 28.64 2.83
N PHE A 213 -7.50 27.48 2.53
CA PHE A 213 -6.24 27.34 1.82
C PHE A 213 -6.40 26.45 0.58
N LEU A 214 -5.74 26.83 -0.50
CA LEU A 214 -5.50 25.98 -1.67
C LEU A 214 -4.02 25.57 -1.63
N LEU A 215 -3.73 24.29 -1.38
CA LEU A 215 -2.36 23.83 -1.21
C LEU A 215 -1.74 23.50 -2.56
N ILE A 216 -0.60 24.10 -2.89
CA ILE A 216 0.01 24.00 -4.23
C ILE A 216 1.38 23.32 -4.12
N ASP A 217 1.61 22.34 -4.99
CA ASP A 217 2.93 21.75 -5.27
C ASP A 217 3.38 22.16 -6.68
N VAL A 218 4.48 22.93 -6.77
CA VAL A 218 5.08 23.34 -8.06
C VAL A 218 6.28 22.45 -8.33
N GLY A 219 5.99 21.25 -8.79
CA GLY A 219 6.94 20.17 -8.96
C GLY A 219 7.40 19.95 -10.40
N MET A 220 7.30 18.70 -10.85
CA MET A 220 7.74 18.27 -12.18
C MET A 220 6.76 18.72 -13.27
N GLN A 221 7.28 19.35 -14.32
CA GLN A 221 6.48 19.85 -15.44
C GLN A 221 6.41 18.86 -16.60
N ALA A 222 5.51 19.11 -17.54
CA ALA A 222 5.29 18.25 -18.69
C ALA A 222 6.60 18.04 -19.50
N PRO A 223 6.88 16.82 -20.01
CA PRO A 223 8.17 16.49 -20.61
C PRO A 223 8.48 17.26 -21.91
N CYS A 224 7.43 17.78 -22.57
CA CYS A 224 7.51 18.55 -23.81
C CYS A 224 7.75 20.06 -23.59
N THR A 225 8.09 20.48 -22.37
CA THR A 225 8.39 21.87 -22.02
C THR A 225 9.90 22.11 -21.90
N THR A 226 10.29 23.36 -21.69
CA THR A 226 11.67 23.79 -21.45
C THR A 226 12.01 23.97 -19.97
N PHE A 227 11.10 23.62 -19.05
CA PHE A 227 11.36 23.70 -17.62
C PHE A 227 12.52 22.79 -17.20
N SER A 228 13.24 23.20 -16.14
CA SER A 228 14.36 22.44 -15.59
C SER A 228 13.92 21.18 -14.83
N SER A 229 12.72 21.20 -14.23
CA SER A 229 12.09 20.01 -13.64
C SER A 229 11.05 19.45 -14.58
N LYS A 230 11.28 18.23 -15.08
CA LYS A 230 10.35 17.55 -15.97
C LYS A 230 10.06 16.15 -15.49
N MET A 231 8.80 15.75 -15.58
CA MET A 231 8.44 14.34 -15.45
C MET A 231 9.02 13.57 -16.64
N SER A 232 9.15 12.26 -16.48
CA SER A 232 9.61 11.37 -17.54
C SER A 232 8.64 11.38 -18.72
N ALA A 233 9.19 11.26 -19.93
CA ALA A 233 8.38 10.98 -21.13
C ALA A 233 7.87 9.53 -21.18
N ASP A 234 8.39 8.65 -20.32
CA ASP A 234 7.84 7.31 -20.10
C ASP A 234 6.65 7.39 -19.11
N PRO A 235 5.42 7.03 -19.53
CA PRO A 235 4.24 7.12 -18.68
C PRO A 235 4.30 6.32 -17.38
N ALA A 236 4.95 5.15 -17.37
CA ALA A 236 5.07 4.33 -16.16
C ALA A 236 5.97 5.01 -15.11
N THR A 237 7.11 5.55 -15.56
CA THR A 237 8.02 6.34 -14.71
C THR A 237 7.34 7.63 -14.25
N ALA A 238 6.64 8.34 -15.14
CA ALA A 238 5.89 9.55 -14.80
C ALA A 238 4.85 9.29 -13.70
N ARG A 239 4.15 8.16 -13.78
CA ARG A 239 3.22 7.71 -12.73
C ARG A 239 3.91 7.48 -11.39
N SER A 240 5.10 6.86 -11.39
CA SER A 240 5.89 6.67 -10.17
C SER A 240 6.33 8.01 -9.58
N GLN A 241 6.81 8.93 -10.42
CA GLN A 241 7.20 10.28 -10.02
C GLN A 241 6.03 11.07 -9.41
N GLY A 242 4.82 10.95 -9.96
CA GLY A 242 3.62 11.57 -9.40
C GLY A 242 3.30 11.07 -7.99
N ARG A 243 3.48 9.76 -7.72
CA ARG A 243 3.32 9.20 -6.36
C ARG A 243 4.34 9.79 -5.40
N THR A 244 5.61 9.83 -5.79
CA THR A 244 6.68 10.37 -4.95
C THR A 244 6.42 11.85 -4.63
N ALA A 245 6.06 12.65 -5.62
CA ALA A 245 5.73 14.06 -5.42
C ALA A 245 4.55 14.24 -4.46
N ALA A 246 3.49 13.44 -4.60
CA ALA A 246 2.34 13.47 -3.69
C ALA A 246 2.72 13.09 -2.25
N ALA A 247 3.56 12.07 -2.04
CA ALA A 247 4.04 11.70 -0.71
C ALA A 247 4.86 12.83 -0.06
N ASN A 248 5.69 13.52 -0.85
CA ASN A 248 6.45 14.67 -0.39
C ASN A 248 5.55 15.87 -0.05
N ALA A 249 4.53 16.12 -0.87
CA ALA A 249 3.57 17.20 -0.64
C ALA A 249 2.70 16.96 0.61
N ILE A 250 2.31 15.71 0.90
CA ILE A 250 1.65 15.35 2.16
C ILE A 250 2.57 15.63 3.35
N THR A 251 3.84 15.22 3.26
CA THR A 251 4.84 15.47 4.32
C THR A 251 5.07 16.97 4.57
N ALA A 252 4.96 17.79 3.53
CA ALA A 252 5.00 19.24 3.66
C ALA A 252 3.71 19.79 4.30
N ALA A 253 2.55 19.31 3.86
CA ALA A 253 1.24 19.71 4.38
C ALA A 253 1.08 19.36 5.87
N GLU A 254 1.38 18.13 6.28
CA GLU A 254 1.32 17.66 7.68
C GLU A 254 2.23 18.49 8.58
N ALA A 255 3.42 18.82 8.10
CA ALA A 255 4.36 19.62 8.85
C ALA A 255 3.96 21.10 8.98
N LEU A 256 3.02 21.57 8.17
CA LEU A 256 2.35 22.87 8.31
C LEU A 256 1.07 22.79 9.16
N GLY A 257 0.67 21.59 9.61
CA GLY A 257 -0.52 21.36 10.41
C GLY A 257 -1.76 20.94 9.61
N PHE A 258 -1.64 20.71 8.30
CA PHE A 258 -2.76 20.28 7.46
C PHE A 258 -3.00 18.78 7.54
N THR A 259 -4.26 18.40 7.76
CA THR A 259 -4.69 17.02 7.97
C THR A 259 -5.39 16.45 6.74
N GLN A 260 -5.76 15.18 6.82
CA GLN A 260 -6.58 14.48 5.82
C GLN A 260 -7.83 15.29 5.45
N ARG A 261 -8.42 14.98 4.29
CA ARG A 261 -9.52 15.71 3.64
C ARG A 261 -9.10 17.01 2.95
N SER A 262 -7.86 17.45 3.13
CA SER A 262 -7.28 18.58 2.40
C SER A 262 -6.99 18.21 0.94
N ALA A 263 -7.20 19.17 0.03
CA ALA A 263 -6.79 19.04 -1.37
C ALA A 263 -5.39 19.61 -1.59
N ILE A 264 -4.57 18.90 -2.36
CA ILE A 264 -3.26 19.35 -2.80
C ILE A 264 -3.22 19.33 -4.33
N TYR A 265 -2.94 20.49 -4.91
CA TYR A 265 -2.93 20.72 -6.35
C TYR A 265 -1.51 20.56 -6.89
N SER A 266 -1.31 19.59 -7.76
CA SER A 266 -0.11 19.55 -8.59
C SER A 266 -0.21 20.65 -9.64
N ASP A 267 0.75 21.56 -9.63
CA ASP A 267 0.86 22.65 -10.61
C ASP A 267 1.58 22.14 -11.86
N ILE A 268 0.83 22.04 -12.96
CA ILE A 268 1.33 21.69 -14.28
C ILE A 268 1.05 22.86 -15.23
N GLU A 269 2.10 23.61 -15.49
CA GLU A 269 2.11 24.76 -16.39
C GLU A 269 1.74 24.38 -17.83
N ALA A 270 1.38 25.39 -18.62
CA ALA A 270 0.94 25.17 -20.00
C ALA A 270 1.99 24.42 -20.84
N TYR A 271 1.54 23.43 -21.60
CA TYR A 271 2.40 22.60 -22.44
C TYR A 271 1.77 22.32 -23.81
N PRO A 272 2.60 22.05 -24.84
CA PRO A 272 2.10 21.60 -26.14
C PRO A 272 1.58 20.17 -26.03
N SER A 273 0.24 20.00 -26.02
CA SER A 273 -0.45 18.72 -25.81
C SER A 273 -0.32 17.75 -27.01
N THR A 274 0.89 17.21 -27.20
CA THR A 274 1.11 16.07 -28.09
C THR A 274 0.68 14.77 -27.41
N ALA A 275 0.39 13.72 -28.19
CA ALA A 275 -0.08 12.44 -27.64
C ALA A 275 0.84 11.86 -26.56
N ALA A 276 2.17 11.89 -26.78
CA ALA A 276 3.16 11.40 -25.83
C ALA A 276 3.25 12.29 -24.56
N CYS A 277 3.19 13.61 -24.73
CA CYS A 277 3.25 14.55 -23.61
C CYS A 277 2.01 14.42 -22.73
N LYS A 278 0.83 14.38 -23.36
CA LYS A 278 -0.46 14.10 -22.72
C LYS A 278 -0.43 12.80 -21.91
N ALA A 279 0.01 11.70 -22.51
CA ALA A 279 0.05 10.40 -21.82
C ALA A 279 0.95 10.44 -20.57
N SER A 280 2.06 11.17 -20.64
CA SER A 280 2.98 11.36 -19.50
C SER A 280 2.33 12.19 -18.38
N VAL A 281 1.72 13.34 -18.73
CA VAL A 281 1.04 14.22 -17.76
C VAL A 281 -0.14 13.51 -17.08
N LEU A 282 -1.00 12.85 -17.86
CA LEU A 282 -2.13 12.09 -17.30
C LEU A 282 -1.66 10.93 -16.41
N SER A 283 -0.54 10.28 -16.76
CA SER A 283 0.04 9.23 -15.92
C SER A 283 0.65 9.76 -14.63
N TYR A 284 1.36 10.89 -14.69
CA TYR A 284 1.87 11.59 -13.51
C TYR A 284 0.73 11.99 -12.57
N LEU A 285 -0.29 12.68 -13.08
CA LEU A 285 -1.47 13.08 -12.31
C LEU A 285 -2.26 11.88 -11.76
N SER A 286 -2.23 10.73 -12.45
CA SER A 286 -2.79 9.49 -11.92
C SER A 286 -2.03 8.99 -10.71
N GLY A 287 -0.69 8.99 -10.77
CA GLY A 287 0.17 8.61 -9.64
C GLY A 287 -0.03 9.53 -8.44
N TRP A 288 -0.02 10.83 -8.69
CA TRP A 288 -0.31 11.90 -7.73
C TRP A 288 -1.65 11.67 -7.01
N THR A 289 -2.72 11.49 -7.78
CA THR A 289 -4.07 11.32 -7.27
C THR A 289 -4.22 10.02 -6.48
N ILE A 290 -3.62 8.92 -6.92
CA ILE A 290 -3.67 7.65 -6.18
C ILE A 290 -2.99 7.78 -4.83
N GLU A 291 -1.80 8.37 -4.78
CA GLU A 291 -1.05 8.48 -3.52
C GLU A 291 -1.83 9.32 -2.50
N LEU A 292 -2.32 10.50 -2.91
CA LEU A 292 -3.14 11.37 -2.06
C LEU A 292 -4.38 10.65 -1.53
N ASN A 293 -5.17 10.03 -2.41
CA ASN A 293 -6.37 9.31 -2.01
C ASN A 293 -6.07 8.14 -1.06
N SER A 294 -4.96 7.44 -1.30
CA SER A 294 -4.58 6.30 -0.47
C SER A 294 -4.22 6.68 0.97
N ARG A 295 -3.92 7.97 1.21
CA ARG A 295 -3.56 8.57 2.49
C ARG A 295 -4.64 9.52 3.03
N GLY A 296 -5.77 9.63 2.35
CA GLY A 296 -6.93 10.41 2.80
C GLY A 296 -6.91 11.90 2.42
N TYR A 297 -6.05 12.30 1.48
CA TYR A 297 -6.04 13.63 0.86
C TYR A 297 -6.73 13.58 -0.51
N LEU A 298 -7.15 14.74 -1.02
CA LEU A 298 -7.70 14.86 -2.38
C LEU A 298 -6.60 15.21 -3.39
N GLY A 299 -6.58 14.53 -4.53
CA GLY A 299 -5.74 14.87 -5.68
C GLY A 299 -6.31 16.05 -6.46
N GLY A 300 -5.68 17.22 -6.35
CA GLY A 300 -5.95 18.36 -7.22
C GLY A 300 -4.96 18.45 -8.38
N ALA A 301 -5.39 19.04 -9.50
CA ALA A 301 -4.50 19.47 -10.57
C ALA A 301 -4.75 20.95 -10.90
N TYR A 302 -3.69 21.76 -10.93
CA TYR A 302 -3.67 23.07 -11.57
C TYR A 302 -3.12 22.93 -12.99
N VAL A 303 -3.85 23.47 -13.98
CA VAL A 303 -3.51 23.39 -15.40
C VAL A 303 -4.00 24.60 -16.18
N GLY A 304 -3.34 24.93 -17.29
CA GLY A 304 -3.94 25.80 -18.31
C GLY A 304 -5.19 25.15 -18.94
N ALA A 305 -6.30 25.89 -19.06
CA ALA A 305 -7.54 25.35 -19.62
C ALA A 305 -7.38 24.81 -21.06
N ALA A 306 -6.58 25.50 -21.87
CA ALA A 306 -6.31 25.15 -23.27
C ALA A 306 -5.27 24.03 -23.47
N SER A 307 -4.67 23.50 -22.39
CA SER A 307 -3.63 22.46 -22.43
C SER A 307 -4.00 21.27 -21.52
N GLY A 308 -3.64 21.32 -20.24
CA GLY A 308 -3.99 20.26 -19.30
C GLY A 308 -5.49 20.15 -19.04
N GLY A 309 -6.22 21.27 -19.13
CA GLY A 309 -7.68 21.29 -18.97
C GLY A 309 -8.41 20.46 -20.03
N ILE A 310 -8.10 20.69 -21.31
CA ILE A 310 -8.68 19.92 -22.43
C ILE A 310 -8.26 18.45 -22.36
N ASP A 311 -7.05 18.14 -21.90
CA ASP A 311 -6.57 16.77 -21.76
C ASP A 311 -7.28 15.99 -20.65
N LEU A 312 -7.41 16.59 -19.48
CA LEU A 312 -8.15 16.02 -18.36
C LEU A 312 -9.65 15.88 -18.70
N ASN A 313 -10.23 16.84 -19.42
CA ASN A 313 -11.60 16.76 -19.91
C ASN A 313 -11.78 15.58 -20.88
N ALA A 314 -10.87 15.40 -21.84
CA ALA A 314 -10.94 14.28 -22.79
C ALA A 314 -10.74 12.91 -22.10
N ALA A 315 -9.89 12.84 -21.07
CA ALA A 315 -9.61 11.62 -20.32
C ALA A 315 -10.56 11.38 -19.13
N TYR A 316 -11.60 12.20 -18.94
CA TYR A 316 -12.40 12.22 -17.70
C TYR A 316 -13.00 10.85 -17.33
N ASN A 317 -13.44 10.08 -18.32
CA ASN A 317 -14.02 8.73 -18.16
C ASN A 317 -13.05 7.61 -18.61
N ASP A 318 -11.82 7.93 -18.96
CA ASP A 318 -10.84 6.95 -19.39
C ASP A 318 -10.26 6.21 -18.17
N THR A 319 -10.57 4.92 -18.07
CA THR A 319 -10.13 4.07 -16.97
C THR A 319 -8.63 3.78 -16.96
N ALA A 320 -7.89 4.10 -18.03
CA ALA A 320 -6.43 4.02 -18.05
C ALA A 320 -5.79 5.02 -17.07
N TYR A 321 -6.48 6.13 -16.79
CA TYR A 321 -6.01 7.19 -15.92
C TYR A 321 -6.86 7.30 -14.66
N THR A 322 -6.22 7.70 -13.56
CA THR A 322 -6.93 8.09 -12.35
C THR A 322 -7.19 9.58 -12.42
N ARG A 323 -8.46 9.94 -12.53
CA ARG A 323 -8.91 11.32 -12.61
C ARG A 323 -8.62 12.08 -11.30
N PRO A 324 -8.04 13.29 -11.34
CA PRO A 324 -7.96 14.18 -10.18
C PRO A 324 -9.34 14.44 -9.57
N ASP A 325 -9.40 14.52 -8.24
CA ASP A 325 -10.60 14.82 -7.48
C ASP A 325 -11.06 16.26 -7.69
N ASN A 326 -10.12 17.21 -7.76
CA ASN A 326 -10.38 18.62 -7.99
C ASN A 326 -9.62 19.13 -9.22
N LEU A 327 -10.23 20.06 -9.94
CA LEU A 327 -9.64 20.77 -11.08
C LEU A 327 -9.51 22.25 -10.77
N TRP A 328 -8.28 22.75 -10.79
CA TRP A 328 -7.98 24.16 -10.86
C TRP A 328 -7.51 24.48 -12.28
N PHE A 329 -8.24 25.34 -12.99
CA PHE A 329 -7.87 25.69 -14.36
C PHE A 329 -7.59 27.19 -14.50
N ALA A 330 -6.50 27.52 -15.19
CA ALA A 330 -6.17 28.88 -15.56
C ALA A 330 -6.79 29.23 -16.90
N ARG A 331 -7.63 30.27 -16.89
CA ARG A 331 -8.15 30.93 -18.08
C ARG A 331 -8.42 32.39 -17.76
N TRP A 332 -7.52 33.27 -18.19
CA TRP A 332 -7.61 34.69 -17.85
C TRP A 332 -8.63 35.42 -18.73
N ASN A 333 -9.92 35.22 -18.44
CA ASN A 333 -11.05 35.82 -19.14
C ASN A 333 -11.81 36.86 -18.30
N ASN A 334 -11.33 37.15 -17.09
CA ASN A 334 -11.96 38.05 -16.12
C ASN A 334 -13.36 37.64 -15.64
N LEU A 335 -13.78 36.40 -15.86
CA LEU A 335 -15.11 35.91 -15.46
C LEU A 335 -15.04 35.12 -14.14
N GLN A 336 -15.79 35.59 -13.14
CA GLN A 336 -15.92 34.96 -11.82
C GLN A 336 -16.92 33.79 -11.85
N VAL A 337 -16.63 32.79 -12.67
CA VAL A 337 -17.44 31.58 -12.84
C VAL A 337 -16.53 30.35 -12.80
N ILE A 338 -17.06 29.23 -12.32
CA ILE A 338 -16.39 27.91 -12.38
C ILE A 338 -16.90 27.04 -13.54
N THR A 339 -17.89 27.56 -14.25
CA THR A 339 -18.58 26.97 -15.40
C THR A 339 -18.41 27.90 -16.60
N ASP A 340 -18.80 27.47 -17.80
CA ASP A 340 -18.65 28.27 -19.04
C ASP A 340 -17.20 28.30 -19.57
N ASP A 341 -16.60 27.10 -19.60
CA ASP A 341 -15.32 26.89 -20.24
C ASP A 341 -15.46 26.21 -21.62
N LYS A 342 -14.80 26.78 -22.64
CA LYS A 342 -14.84 26.21 -24.00
C LYS A 342 -13.99 24.94 -24.15
N TYR A 343 -13.07 24.69 -23.21
CA TYR A 343 -12.20 23.52 -23.20
C TYR A 343 -12.67 22.44 -22.22
N ILE A 344 -13.32 22.85 -21.12
CA ILE A 344 -13.73 21.96 -20.04
C ILE A 344 -15.26 21.93 -19.92
N SER A 345 -15.87 20.78 -20.22
CA SER A 345 -17.32 20.57 -20.15
C SER A 345 -17.89 20.82 -18.75
N ASN A 346 -19.03 21.50 -18.64
CA ASN A 346 -19.75 21.70 -17.38
C ASN A 346 -20.28 20.40 -16.75
N ASN A 347 -20.28 19.27 -17.47
CA ASN A 347 -20.74 17.98 -16.96
C ASN A 347 -19.70 17.26 -16.08
N TYR A 348 -18.49 17.80 -16.00
CA TYR A 348 -17.35 17.19 -15.29
C TYR A 348 -16.97 17.99 -14.04
N TRP A 349 -16.46 17.34 -12.99
CA TRP A 349 -16.14 17.98 -11.70
C TRP A 349 -17.32 18.81 -11.13
N THR A 350 -18.54 18.31 -11.28
CA THR A 350 -19.78 19.01 -10.90
C THR A 350 -20.05 19.03 -9.40
N ASN A 351 -19.36 18.19 -8.63
CA ASN A 351 -19.62 17.99 -7.21
C ASN A 351 -18.86 18.99 -6.32
N SER A 352 -18.83 20.26 -6.73
CA SER A 352 -18.03 21.33 -6.08
C SER A 352 -16.55 20.95 -6.00
N GLN A 353 -15.92 20.87 -7.16
CA GLN A 353 -14.56 20.37 -7.36
C GLN A 353 -13.71 21.30 -8.23
N ARG A 354 -14.12 22.57 -8.38
CA ARG A 354 -13.53 23.49 -9.37
C ARG A 354 -12.97 24.75 -8.73
N VAL A 355 -11.81 25.15 -9.25
CA VAL A 355 -11.19 26.47 -9.07
C VAL A 355 -10.88 27.03 -10.44
N HIS A 356 -11.18 28.30 -10.67
CA HIS A 356 -10.89 29.00 -11.91
C HIS A 356 -10.00 30.20 -11.62
N GLN A 357 -8.76 30.16 -12.09
CA GLN A 357 -7.89 31.34 -12.08
C GLN A 357 -8.27 32.22 -13.27
N TYR A 358 -9.00 33.31 -13.00
CA TYR A 358 -9.67 34.12 -14.02
C TYR A 358 -8.89 35.39 -14.38
N ALA A 359 -7.86 35.75 -13.61
CA ALA A 359 -6.93 36.84 -13.90
C ALA A 359 -5.60 36.64 -13.17
N GLY A 360 -4.47 36.74 -13.87
CA GLY A 360 -3.13 36.62 -13.30
C GLY A 360 -2.40 37.95 -13.13
N ASN A 361 -1.43 38.01 -12.22
CA ASN A 361 -0.53 39.12 -11.91
C ASN A 361 -1.25 40.47 -11.68
N GLN A 362 -2.29 40.45 -10.86
CA GLN A 362 -3.09 41.62 -10.53
C GLN A 362 -2.59 42.30 -9.25
N SER A 363 -2.42 43.62 -9.29
CA SER A 363 -2.15 44.41 -8.08
C SER A 363 -3.46 44.84 -7.44
N GLU A 364 -3.69 44.41 -6.21
CA GLU A 364 -4.91 44.67 -5.46
C GLU A 364 -4.57 45.33 -4.13
N THR A 365 -5.34 46.33 -3.72
CA THR A 365 -5.12 47.07 -2.48
C THR A 365 -6.34 46.95 -1.58
N ILE A 366 -6.16 46.33 -0.41
CA ILE A 366 -7.21 46.14 0.59
C ILE A 366 -6.75 46.78 1.89
N ASN A 367 -7.57 47.65 2.48
CA ASN A 367 -7.30 48.32 3.75
C ASN A 367 -5.88 48.94 3.82
N GLY A 368 -5.44 49.56 2.72
CA GLY A 368 -4.14 50.23 2.60
C GLY A 368 -2.94 49.29 2.36
N VAL A 369 -3.15 47.97 2.21
CA VAL A 369 -2.08 47.01 1.93
C VAL A 369 -2.24 46.43 0.53
N THR A 370 -1.23 46.65 -0.31
CA THR A 370 -1.18 46.16 -1.69
C THR A 370 -0.50 44.79 -1.78
N MET A 371 -1.05 43.89 -2.60
CA MET A 371 -0.40 42.64 -2.99
C MET A 371 -0.53 42.40 -4.49
N SER A 372 0.50 41.79 -5.07
CA SER A 372 0.42 41.14 -6.38
C SER A 372 -0.14 39.72 -6.20
N ILE A 373 -1.28 39.44 -6.84
CA ILE A 373 -2.01 38.19 -6.69
C ILE A 373 -2.53 37.68 -8.04
N ASP A 374 -2.80 36.38 -8.09
CA ASP A 374 -3.69 35.81 -9.11
C ASP A 374 -5.09 35.66 -8.50
N LYS A 375 -6.11 36.06 -9.25
CA LYS A 375 -7.52 36.08 -8.81
C LYS A 375 -8.20 34.78 -9.22
N ASN A 376 -8.85 34.14 -8.25
CA ASN A 376 -9.50 32.85 -8.41
C ASN A 376 -10.98 32.90 -8.02
N TRP A 377 -11.80 32.12 -8.69
CA TRP A 377 -13.18 31.83 -8.29
C TRP A 377 -13.30 30.35 -7.95
N VAL A 378 -13.76 30.03 -6.74
CA VAL A 378 -13.80 28.66 -6.22
C VAL A 378 -15.23 28.18 -6.01
N LYS A 379 -15.46 26.88 -6.22
CA LYS A 379 -16.60 26.15 -5.66
C LYS A 379 -16.11 24.78 -5.22
N LEU A 380 -15.85 24.65 -3.93
CA LEU A 380 -15.23 23.47 -3.32
C LEU A 380 -16.04 22.98 -2.11
N THR A 381 -15.97 21.67 -1.86
CA THR A 381 -16.39 21.06 -0.59
C THR A 381 -15.36 20.00 -0.18
N PRO A 382 -15.11 19.79 1.12
CA PRO A 382 -14.25 18.71 1.58
C PRO A 382 -14.97 17.37 1.37
N PRO A 383 -14.21 16.26 1.30
CA PRO A 383 -14.81 14.94 1.35
C PRO A 383 -15.41 14.68 2.76
N PRO A 384 -16.28 13.66 2.90
CA PRO A 384 -16.82 13.29 4.20
C PRO A 384 -15.71 12.86 5.17
N ALA A 385 -16.03 12.83 6.46
CA ALA A 385 -15.11 12.29 7.46
C ALA A 385 -14.89 10.78 7.23
N ALA A 386 -13.79 10.26 7.78
CA ALA A 386 -13.51 8.83 7.79
C ALA A 386 -14.53 8.08 8.67
N LEU A 387 -14.58 6.76 8.51
CA LEU A 387 -15.22 5.90 9.51
C LEU A 387 -14.46 6.01 10.84
N THR A 388 -15.19 6.09 11.95
CA THR A 388 -14.57 6.10 13.29
C THR A 388 -14.07 4.72 13.72
N SER A 389 -14.56 3.65 13.10
CA SER A 389 -14.05 2.29 13.28
C SER A 389 -14.36 1.41 12.07
N PHE A 390 -13.48 0.46 11.78
CA PHE A 390 -13.71 -0.60 10.82
C PHE A 390 -13.11 -1.89 11.37
N THR A 391 -13.97 -2.84 11.71
CA THR A 391 -13.58 -4.06 12.41
C THR A 391 -13.98 -5.27 11.60
N GLY A 392 -13.36 -6.41 11.87
CA GLY A 392 -13.82 -7.66 11.30
C GLY A 392 -13.48 -8.85 12.17
N THR A 393 -14.12 -9.97 11.88
CA THR A 393 -13.86 -11.27 12.47
C THR A 393 -13.68 -12.26 11.34
N GLY A 394 -12.46 -12.78 11.24
CA GLY A 394 -12.12 -13.78 10.25
C GLY A 394 -12.74 -15.14 10.57
N ALA A 395 -13.07 -15.87 9.52
CA ALA A 395 -13.57 -17.22 9.54
C ALA A 395 -12.89 -18.04 8.43
N TYR A 396 -13.21 -19.33 8.33
CA TYR A 396 -12.75 -20.12 7.19
C TYR A 396 -13.43 -19.63 5.91
N LEU A 397 -12.64 -19.24 4.91
CA LEU A 397 -13.06 -18.70 3.60
C LEU A 397 -13.96 -17.46 3.64
N SER A 398 -14.13 -16.83 4.80
CA SER A 398 -14.99 -15.67 4.97
C SER A 398 -14.55 -14.75 6.11
N ALA A 399 -15.08 -13.54 6.16
CA ALA A 399 -14.90 -12.62 7.26
C ALA A 399 -16.15 -11.74 7.43
N SER A 400 -16.64 -11.59 8.66
CA SER A 400 -17.68 -10.61 8.97
C SER A 400 -17.05 -9.26 9.25
N LEU A 401 -17.45 -8.22 8.54
CA LEU A 401 -16.92 -6.87 8.63
C LEU A 401 -18.01 -5.93 9.19
N ARG A 402 -17.62 -4.97 10.04
CA ARG A 402 -18.54 -4.05 10.71
C ARG A 402 -17.97 -2.63 10.80
N TRP A 403 -18.85 -1.64 10.71
CA TRP A 403 -18.53 -0.22 10.81
C TRP A 403 -19.78 0.59 11.22
N PRO A 404 -19.64 1.80 11.78
CA PRO A 404 -20.74 2.74 11.92
C PRO A 404 -21.05 3.38 10.57
N THR A 405 -22.31 3.43 10.14
CA THR A 405 -22.69 4.13 8.91
C THR A 405 -23.09 5.57 9.24
N PRO A 406 -22.38 6.60 8.73
CA PRO A 406 -22.82 7.97 8.86
C PRO A 406 -24.17 8.19 8.15
N ALA A 407 -25.07 8.98 8.75
CA ALA A 407 -26.37 9.28 8.17
C ALA A 407 -26.23 9.88 6.77
N GLY A 408 -27.09 9.44 5.82
CA GLY A 408 -27.08 9.92 4.44
C GLY A 408 -25.84 9.55 3.62
N SER A 409 -24.96 8.69 4.13
CA SER A 409 -23.73 8.24 3.45
C SER A 409 -23.77 6.75 3.11
N GLN A 410 -23.00 6.37 2.09
CA GLN A 410 -22.70 4.98 1.77
C GLN A 410 -21.32 4.61 2.30
N VAL A 411 -21.09 3.31 2.52
CA VAL A 411 -19.78 2.73 2.76
C VAL A 411 -19.41 1.85 1.58
N VAL A 412 -18.18 2.02 1.11
CA VAL A 412 -17.58 1.18 0.07
C VAL A 412 -16.43 0.40 0.68
N VAL A 413 -16.41 -0.92 0.48
CA VAL A 413 -15.36 -1.81 0.97
C VAL A 413 -14.74 -2.58 -0.20
N ARG A 414 -13.41 -2.51 -0.28
CA ARG A 414 -12.59 -3.27 -1.23
C ARG A 414 -11.60 -4.17 -0.49
N ARG A 415 -11.14 -5.23 -1.15
CA ARG A 415 -10.08 -6.10 -0.62
C ARG A 415 -9.03 -6.47 -1.65
N ASN A 416 -7.83 -6.79 -1.16
CA ASN A 416 -6.77 -7.48 -1.87
C ASN A 416 -6.31 -8.71 -1.06
N VAL A 417 -5.84 -9.73 -1.77
CA VAL A 417 -5.10 -10.84 -1.15
C VAL A 417 -3.73 -10.32 -0.68
N GLY A 418 -3.28 -10.72 0.51
CA GLY A 418 -2.03 -10.30 1.10
C GLY A 418 -2.21 -9.23 2.19
N THR A 419 -1.22 -8.34 2.31
CA THR A 419 -1.15 -7.33 3.38
C THR A 419 -1.34 -5.89 2.88
N THR A 420 -1.36 -5.68 1.57
CA THR A 420 -1.48 -4.35 0.96
C THR A 420 -2.93 -4.07 0.59
N PRO A 421 -3.62 -3.13 1.26
CA PRO A 421 -4.99 -2.78 0.94
C PRO A 421 -5.11 -2.15 -0.46
N PRO A 422 -6.30 -2.22 -1.10
CA PRO A 422 -6.54 -1.53 -2.36
C PRO A 422 -6.33 -0.01 -2.23
N ALA A 423 -5.64 0.62 -3.19
CA ALA A 423 -5.31 2.04 -3.09
C ALA A 423 -6.53 2.97 -3.28
N LEU A 424 -7.55 2.54 -4.02
CA LEU A 424 -8.71 3.33 -4.43
C LEU A 424 -10.03 2.56 -4.23
N PRO A 425 -11.17 3.26 -4.08
CA PRO A 425 -12.50 2.65 -3.95
C PRO A 425 -13.01 1.94 -5.23
N THR A 426 -12.25 1.99 -6.33
CA THR A 426 -12.54 1.36 -7.62
C THR A 426 -11.60 0.21 -7.98
N VAL A 427 -10.58 -0.05 -7.17
CA VAL A 427 -9.54 -1.08 -7.42
C VAL A 427 -9.67 -2.22 -6.42
N GLY A 428 -9.22 -3.42 -6.81
CA GLY A 428 -9.30 -4.62 -5.99
C GLY A 428 -10.68 -5.29 -6.06
N THR A 429 -10.86 -6.35 -5.27
CA THR A 429 -12.12 -7.11 -5.24
C THR A 429 -13.19 -6.31 -4.51
N ALA A 430 -14.35 -6.11 -5.13
CA ALA A 430 -15.51 -5.50 -4.48
C ALA A 430 -16.01 -6.40 -3.35
N VAL A 431 -16.22 -5.83 -2.16
CA VAL A 431 -16.82 -6.53 -1.02
C VAL A 431 -18.20 -5.95 -0.70
N TYR A 432 -18.32 -4.63 -0.69
CA TYR A 432 -19.57 -3.95 -0.34
C TYR A 432 -19.65 -2.54 -0.91
N ALA A 433 -20.86 -2.08 -1.23
CA ALA A 433 -21.20 -0.69 -1.51
C ALA A 433 -22.68 -0.45 -1.15
N GLY A 434 -22.97 0.37 -0.14
CA GLY A 434 -24.34 0.64 0.31
C GLY A 434 -24.42 1.30 1.68
N THR A 435 -25.59 1.27 2.31
CA THR A 435 -25.88 1.99 3.58
C THR A 435 -25.90 1.10 4.83
N ALA A 436 -25.67 -0.21 4.69
CA ALA A 436 -25.59 -1.12 5.83
C ALA A 436 -24.32 -0.88 6.66
N SER A 437 -24.35 -1.31 7.92
CA SER A 437 -23.25 -1.21 8.90
C SER A 437 -22.41 -2.48 9.02
N SER A 438 -22.68 -3.50 8.19
CA SER A 438 -21.93 -4.75 8.17
C SER A 438 -22.09 -5.51 6.85
N VAL A 439 -21.10 -6.35 6.54
CA VAL A 439 -21.12 -7.30 5.41
C VAL A 439 -20.32 -8.55 5.76
N THR A 440 -20.70 -9.71 5.23
CA THR A 440 -19.85 -10.91 5.24
C THR A 440 -19.11 -11.01 3.91
N ALA A 441 -17.79 -10.82 3.95
CA ALA A 441 -16.92 -11.08 2.81
C ALA A 441 -16.74 -12.58 2.65
N THR A 442 -17.11 -13.15 1.50
CA THR A 442 -16.98 -14.59 1.18
C THR A 442 -15.93 -14.83 0.10
N GLY A 443 -15.61 -16.11 -0.17
CA GLY A 443 -14.65 -16.49 -1.20
C GLY A 443 -13.22 -16.07 -0.88
N LEU A 444 -12.84 -16.03 0.40
CA LEU A 444 -11.46 -15.83 0.83
C LEU A 444 -10.69 -17.15 0.65
N GLY A 445 -9.39 -17.08 0.37
CA GLY A 445 -8.55 -18.27 0.20
C GLY A 445 -8.14 -18.89 1.54
N ASN A 446 -8.07 -20.22 1.61
CA ASN A 446 -7.45 -20.92 2.74
C ASN A 446 -5.95 -20.56 2.81
N ALA A 447 -5.40 -20.39 4.02
CA ALA A 447 -4.00 -20.03 4.20
C ALA A 447 -3.54 -18.78 3.42
N THR A 448 -4.43 -17.79 3.27
CA THR A 448 -4.11 -16.48 2.68
C THR A 448 -4.45 -15.36 3.65
N SER A 449 -3.61 -14.31 3.70
CA SER A 449 -3.97 -13.06 4.37
C SER A 449 -4.85 -12.19 3.48
N GLN A 450 -5.63 -11.30 4.09
CA GLN A 450 -6.50 -10.36 3.37
C GLN A 450 -6.34 -8.96 3.94
N ALA A 451 -6.22 -7.98 3.06
CA ALA A 451 -6.23 -6.57 3.39
C ALA A 451 -7.48 -5.92 2.84
N PHE A 452 -8.31 -5.39 3.73
CA PHE A 452 -9.53 -4.67 3.44
C PHE A 452 -9.29 -3.17 3.63
N ARG A 453 -9.99 -2.37 2.83
CA ARG A 453 -10.07 -0.92 3.02
C ARG A 453 -11.50 -0.47 2.82
N ALA A 454 -11.94 0.44 3.68
CA ALA A 454 -13.27 1.02 3.64
C ALA A 454 -13.20 2.54 3.50
N TRP A 455 -14.18 3.10 2.79
CA TRP A 455 -14.37 4.53 2.59
C TRP A 455 -15.82 4.91 2.86
N VAL A 456 -16.03 6.10 3.43
CA VAL A 456 -17.33 6.77 3.42
C VAL A 456 -17.49 7.46 2.07
N LYS A 457 -18.64 7.29 1.44
CA LYS A 457 -19.05 8.03 0.24
C LYS A 457 -20.26 8.88 0.58
N ASP A 458 -20.16 10.20 0.41
CA ASP A 458 -21.28 11.11 0.64
C ASP A 458 -22.28 11.15 -0.53
N SER A 459 -23.36 11.91 -0.38
CA SER A 459 -24.40 12.09 -1.40
C SER A 459 -23.91 12.83 -2.65
N THR A 460 -22.80 13.56 -2.57
CA THR A 460 -22.14 14.21 -3.72
C THR A 460 -21.22 13.24 -4.47
N GLY A 461 -20.98 12.05 -3.92
CA GLY A 461 -20.12 11.03 -4.49
C GLY A 461 -18.64 11.17 -4.14
N LYS A 462 -18.28 12.05 -3.19
CA LYS A 462 -16.91 12.18 -2.68
C LYS A 462 -16.59 11.09 -1.67
N PHE A 463 -15.34 10.65 -1.68
CA PHE A 463 -14.84 9.63 -0.75
C PHE A 463 -14.02 10.27 0.36
N GLY A 464 -14.34 9.93 1.60
CA GLY A 464 -13.58 10.33 2.79
C GLY A 464 -12.26 9.58 2.92
N PRO A 465 -11.44 9.91 3.93
CA PRO A 465 -10.21 9.20 4.20
C PRO A 465 -10.47 7.69 4.43
N PRO A 466 -9.57 6.82 3.94
CA PRO A 466 -9.72 5.37 4.10
C PRO A 466 -9.44 4.92 5.53
N ILE A 467 -10.02 3.78 5.90
CA ILE A 467 -9.63 3.00 7.08
C ILE A 467 -9.32 1.55 6.66
N ASP A 468 -8.25 1.00 7.22
CA ASP A 468 -7.73 -0.32 6.87
C ASP A 468 -8.09 -1.37 7.92
N LEU A 469 -8.31 -2.59 7.45
CA LEU A 469 -8.40 -3.79 8.27
C LEU A 469 -7.57 -4.90 7.63
N ARG A 470 -6.70 -5.53 8.42
CA ARG A 470 -5.92 -6.70 7.98
C ARG A 470 -6.34 -7.92 8.78
N LEU A 471 -6.61 -9.01 8.08
CA LEU A 471 -6.81 -10.33 8.68
C LEU A 471 -5.69 -11.25 8.20
N THR A 472 -4.84 -11.68 9.12
CA THR A 472 -3.71 -12.58 8.81
C THR A 472 -4.24 -13.98 8.54
N GLY A 473 -3.79 -14.59 7.44
CA GLY A 473 -4.12 -15.98 7.13
C GLY A 473 -3.52 -16.94 8.15
N THR A 474 -4.22 -18.06 8.40
CA THR A 474 -3.67 -19.18 9.18
C THR A 474 -3.59 -20.45 8.33
N GLY A 475 -2.71 -21.37 8.69
CA GLY A 475 -2.63 -22.70 8.10
C GLY A 475 -2.75 -23.76 9.18
N SER A 476 -3.48 -24.84 8.91
CA SER A 476 -3.63 -25.98 9.81
C SER A 476 -3.09 -27.24 9.13
N THR A 477 -2.27 -28.03 9.82
CA THR A 477 -1.78 -29.33 9.32
C THR A 477 -2.70 -30.47 9.78
N VAL A 478 -2.48 -31.67 9.26
CA VAL A 478 -3.08 -32.90 9.80
C VAL A 478 -2.10 -34.05 9.69
N ALA A 479 -1.98 -34.84 10.74
CA ALA A 479 -1.24 -36.09 10.79
C ALA A 479 -1.96 -37.07 11.73
N ALA A 480 -1.65 -38.36 11.64
CA ALA A 480 -2.18 -39.39 12.54
C ALA A 480 -1.06 -40.29 13.06
N SER A 481 -1.25 -40.88 14.24
CA SER A 481 -0.37 -41.92 14.77
C SER A 481 -0.35 -43.18 13.88
N SER A 482 -1.41 -43.42 13.12
CA SER A 482 -1.47 -44.46 12.09
C SER A 482 -2.49 -44.07 11.00
N SER A 483 -2.18 -44.38 9.73
CA SER A 483 -3.12 -44.25 8.61
C SER A 483 -4.10 -45.43 8.52
N SER A 484 -3.87 -46.50 9.27
CA SER A 484 -4.77 -47.65 9.31
C SER A 484 -4.77 -48.34 10.67
N ILE A 485 -5.97 -48.66 11.16
CA ILE A 485 -6.18 -49.29 12.47
C ILE A 485 -7.10 -50.49 12.35
N ALA A 486 -6.96 -51.45 13.27
CA ALA A 486 -7.94 -52.52 13.40
C ALA A 486 -9.27 -51.97 13.92
N TYR A 487 -10.38 -52.61 13.58
CA TYR A 487 -11.69 -52.29 14.12
C TYR A 487 -11.68 -52.32 15.66
N GLY A 488 -12.22 -51.26 16.27
CA GLY A 488 -12.22 -51.09 17.73
C GLY A 488 -10.93 -50.53 18.33
N ALA A 489 -9.85 -50.38 17.54
CA ALA A 489 -8.66 -49.64 17.94
C ALA A 489 -8.84 -48.12 17.76
N SER A 490 -7.91 -47.35 18.29
CA SER A 490 -7.90 -45.89 18.21
C SER A 490 -6.69 -45.36 17.45
N ALA A 491 -6.81 -44.17 16.88
CA ALA A 491 -5.70 -43.38 16.36
C ALA A 491 -5.66 -42.02 17.08
N THR A 492 -4.49 -41.42 17.20
CA THR A 492 -4.35 -40.03 17.65
C THR A 492 -4.12 -39.15 16.43
N LEU A 493 -4.94 -38.12 16.26
CA LEU A 493 -4.82 -37.13 15.20
C LEU A 493 -4.14 -35.89 15.75
N TYR A 494 -3.19 -35.36 15.00
CA TYR A 494 -2.38 -34.20 15.35
C TYR A 494 -2.62 -33.08 14.35
N SER A 495 -2.52 -31.84 14.82
CA SER A 495 -2.45 -30.66 13.97
C SER A 495 -1.52 -29.62 14.58
N ARG A 496 -0.97 -28.78 13.73
CA ARG A 496 -0.33 -27.53 14.11
C ARG A 496 -0.96 -26.39 13.34
N VAL A 497 -1.43 -25.38 14.07
CA VAL A 497 -1.97 -24.16 13.50
C VAL A 497 -0.91 -23.07 13.53
N THR A 498 -0.65 -22.46 12.38
CA THR A 498 0.40 -21.45 12.21
C THR A 498 -0.11 -20.21 11.49
N ARG A 499 0.53 -19.07 11.73
CA ARG A 499 0.32 -17.86 10.92
C ARG A 499 0.97 -18.00 9.55
N VAL A 500 0.33 -17.46 8.52
CA VAL A 500 0.86 -17.51 7.15
C VAL A 500 2.08 -16.59 6.96
N ASP A 501 2.09 -15.45 7.65
CA ASP A 501 3.13 -14.41 7.50
C ASP A 501 4.44 -14.78 8.19
N THR A 502 4.41 -15.18 9.47
CA THR A 502 5.60 -15.47 10.27
C THR A 502 5.91 -16.95 10.43
N LYS A 503 4.99 -17.83 10.02
CA LYS A 503 5.01 -19.29 10.30
C LYS A 503 5.01 -19.65 11.79
N ALA A 504 4.83 -18.67 12.68
CA ALA A 504 4.74 -18.91 14.12
C ALA A 504 3.49 -19.75 14.45
N GLY A 505 3.62 -20.64 15.43
CA GLY A 505 2.49 -21.36 16.02
C GLY A 505 1.53 -20.39 16.71
N LEU A 506 0.24 -20.73 16.73
CA LEU A 506 -0.78 -19.95 17.43
C LEU A 506 -1.09 -20.59 18.78
N PRO A 507 -0.62 -20.04 19.91
CA PRO A 507 -0.86 -20.64 21.22
C PRO A 507 -2.26 -20.30 21.75
N GLY A 508 -2.84 -21.23 22.51
CA GLY A 508 -4.09 -21.00 23.26
C GLY A 508 -5.36 -20.87 22.39
N VAL A 509 -5.30 -21.19 21.10
CA VAL A 509 -6.48 -21.10 20.22
C VAL A 509 -7.23 -22.42 20.17
N GLN A 510 -8.56 -22.35 20.09
CA GLN A 510 -9.41 -23.54 19.95
C GLN A 510 -9.40 -24.04 18.51
N MET A 511 -9.02 -25.30 18.34
CA MET A 511 -9.07 -26.06 17.10
C MET A 511 -10.22 -27.06 17.15
N SER A 512 -10.92 -27.24 16.03
CA SER A 512 -11.97 -28.23 15.85
C SER A 512 -11.50 -29.35 14.93
N LEU A 513 -11.73 -30.61 15.32
CA LEU A 513 -11.57 -31.78 14.47
C LEU A 513 -12.92 -32.16 13.90
N TYR A 514 -13.01 -32.21 12.58
CA TYR A 514 -14.19 -32.65 11.84
C TYR A 514 -13.96 -34.02 11.23
N ALA A 515 -15.01 -34.83 11.16
CA ALA A 515 -14.97 -36.16 10.57
C ALA A 515 -16.16 -36.41 9.65
N ARG A 516 -15.95 -37.25 8.64
CA ARG A 516 -17.00 -37.89 7.85
C ARG A 516 -16.61 -39.32 7.50
N ALA A 517 -17.57 -40.21 7.33
CA ALA A 517 -17.29 -41.52 6.75
C ALA A 517 -16.63 -41.34 5.37
N LYS A 518 -15.76 -42.27 4.95
CA LYS A 518 -14.99 -42.19 3.69
C LYS A 518 -15.87 -41.87 2.47
N ASN A 519 -17.07 -42.45 2.43
CA ASN A 519 -18.06 -42.23 1.35
C ASN A 519 -19.15 -41.22 1.70
N GLY A 520 -19.17 -40.70 2.92
CA GLY A 520 -20.08 -39.63 3.32
C GLY A 520 -19.65 -38.30 2.70
N THR A 521 -20.56 -37.34 2.60
CA THR A 521 -20.27 -36.01 2.03
C THR A 521 -20.24 -34.89 3.08
N THR A 522 -20.85 -35.12 4.25
CA THR A 522 -20.99 -34.11 5.31
C THR A 522 -20.00 -34.34 6.44
N PHE A 523 -19.22 -33.31 6.76
CA PHE A 523 -18.37 -33.28 7.95
C PHE A 523 -19.16 -32.86 9.19
N VAL A 524 -18.91 -33.54 10.30
CA VAL A 524 -19.40 -33.18 11.64
C VAL A 524 -18.24 -32.93 12.59
N GLU A 525 -18.38 -32.01 13.54
CA GLU A 525 -17.37 -31.78 14.57
C GLU A 525 -17.36 -32.94 15.56
N VAL A 526 -16.20 -33.57 15.77
CA VAL A 526 -16.03 -34.75 16.65
C VAL A 526 -15.12 -34.50 17.83
N ALA A 527 -14.29 -33.46 17.79
CA ALA A 527 -13.48 -33.05 18.94
C ALA A 527 -13.09 -31.58 18.86
N LYS A 528 -12.74 -31.01 20.02
CA LYS A 528 -12.09 -29.71 20.15
C LYS A 528 -10.84 -29.84 21.01
N ALA A 529 -9.81 -29.06 20.69
CA ALA A 529 -8.58 -29.00 21.47
C ALA A 529 -8.01 -27.58 21.45
N THR A 530 -7.44 -27.14 22.57
CA THR A 530 -6.73 -25.86 22.66
C THR A 530 -5.26 -26.08 22.34
N SER A 531 -4.68 -25.22 21.50
CA SER A 531 -3.30 -25.34 21.07
C SER A 531 -2.28 -24.99 22.17
N ASP A 532 -1.17 -25.71 22.17
CA ASP A 532 -0.03 -25.44 23.04
C ASP A 532 0.81 -24.23 22.59
N ALA A 533 1.92 -23.96 23.29
CA ALA A 533 2.85 -22.87 22.97
C ALA A 533 3.39 -22.88 21.52
N ASN A 534 3.44 -24.06 20.88
CA ASN A 534 3.91 -24.27 19.52
C ASN A 534 2.79 -24.25 18.48
N GLY A 535 1.54 -24.04 18.90
CA GLY A 535 0.35 -24.10 18.06
C GLY A 535 -0.13 -25.53 17.79
N SER A 536 0.31 -26.52 18.56
CA SER A 536 0.00 -27.93 18.33
C SER A 536 -1.23 -28.38 19.11
N VAL A 537 -2.02 -29.28 18.52
CA VAL A 537 -3.17 -29.94 19.15
C VAL A 537 -3.18 -31.43 18.82
N SER A 538 -3.85 -32.22 19.65
CA SER A 538 -4.15 -33.61 19.34
C SER A 538 -5.54 -34.02 19.82
N ALA A 539 -6.10 -35.06 19.20
CA ALA A 539 -7.34 -35.70 19.64
C ALA A 539 -7.30 -37.20 19.33
N VAL A 540 -7.78 -38.02 20.26
CA VAL A 540 -7.91 -39.48 20.06
C VAL A 540 -9.25 -39.76 19.39
N VAL A 541 -9.23 -40.59 18.34
CA VAL A 541 -10.42 -41.02 17.59
C VAL A 541 -10.51 -42.54 17.56
N LYS A 542 -11.75 -43.05 17.57
CA LYS A 542 -12.05 -44.49 17.50
C LYS A 542 -13.14 -44.73 16.44
N PRO A 543 -12.82 -44.56 15.15
CA PRO A 543 -13.81 -44.71 14.09
C PRO A 543 -14.23 -46.18 13.94
N THR A 544 -15.51 -46.40 13.69
CA THR A 544 -16.08 -47.73 13.42
C THR A 544 -16.01 -48.11 11.94
N VAL A 545 -15.81 -47.13 11.05
CA VAL A 545 -15.64 -47.25 9.59
C VAL A 545 -14.46 -46.39 9.14
N SER A 546 -13.87 -46.65 7.98
CA SER A 546 -12.87 -45.76 7.37
C SER A 546 -13.39 -44.33 7.31
N THR A 547 -12.65 -43.40 7.90
CA THR A 547 -13.14 -42.05 8.21
C THR A 547 -12.12 -41.00 7.73
N VAL A 548 -12.63 -39.94 7.11
CA VAL A 548 -11.86 -38.78 6.66
C VAL A 548 -11.95 -37.68 7.73
N TYR A 549 -10.80 -37.13 8.10
CA TYR A 549 -10.65 -36.10 9.12
C TYR A 549 -10.09 -34.80 8.55
N VAL A 550 -10.52 -33.68 9.14
CA VAL A 550 -10.00 -32.33 8.86
C VAL A 550 -9.88 -31.56 10.17
N TRP A 551 -8.72 -30.97 10.43
CA TRP A 551 -8.54 -30.01 11.51
C TRP A 551 -8.85 -28.60 11.02
N GLY A 552 -9.41 -27.77 11.91
CA GLY A 552 -9.75 -26.40 11.57
C GLY A 552 -9.61 -25.41 12.71
N TYR A 553 -9.06 -24.24 12.39
CA TYR A 553 -9.17 -23.05 13.20
C TYR A 553 -10.29 -22.15 12.65
N ASN A 554 -11.13 -21.60 13.53
CA ASN A 554 -12.28 -20.80 13.12
C ASN A 554 -11.98 -19.32 12.92
N GLY A 555 -10.76 -18.84 13.17
CA GLY A 555 -10.40 -17.42 13.01
C GLY A 555 -10.64 -16.57 14.26
N SER A 556 -10.35 -15.28 14.15
CA SER A 556 -10.49 -14.28 15.22
C SER A 556 -10.65 -12.86 14.66
N SER A 557 -10.67 -11.85 15.53
CA SER A 557 -10.71 -10.43 15.11
C SER A 557 -9.49 -9.97 14.30
N THR A 558 -8.40 -10.74 14.30
CA THR A 558 -7.15 -10.39 13.62
C THR A 558 -6.71 -11.45 12.60
N MET A 559 -7.40 -12.59 12.52
CA MET A 559 -6.95 -13.75 11.76
C MET A 559 -8.08 -14.48 11.04
N LEU A 560 -7.79 -14.96 9.85
CA LEU A 560 -8.68 -15.84 9.10
C LEU A 560 -8.58 -17.27 9.60
N GLY A 561 -9.73 -17.96 9.57
CA GLY A 561 -9.79 -19.37 9.85
C GLY A 561 -9.12 -20.20 8.76
N SER A 562 -8.79 -21.44 9.09
CA SER A 562 -8.17 -22.38 8.16
C SER A 562 -8.70 -23.78 8.35
N ARG A 563 -8.49 -24.60 7.32
CA ARG A 563 -8.72 -26.05 7.36
C ARG A 563 -7.49 -26.76 6.84
N SER A 564 -7.18 -27.92 7.41
CA SER A 564 -6.17 -28.82 6.88
C SER A 564 -6.64 -29.48 5.58
N GLY A 565 -5.74 -30.22 4.93
CA GLY A 565 -6.15 -31.22 3.96
C GLY A 565 -6.99 -32.33 4.60
N ASN A 566 -7.61 -33.16 3.77
CA ASN A 566 -8.30 -34.38 4.20
C ASN A 566 -7.28 -35.46 4.58
N TYR A 567 -7.47 -36.11 5.73
CA TYR A 567 -6.67 -37.27 6.14
C TYR A 567 -7.59 -38.46 6.41
N THR A 568 -7.36 -39.59 5.73
CA THR A 568 -8.16 -40.81 5.92
C THR A 568 -7.48 -41.74 6.92
N VAL A 569 -8.20 -42.17 7.95
CA VAL A 569 -7.83 -43.32 8.77
C VAL A 569 -8.65 -44.51 8.30
N GLU A 570 -7.96 -45.50 7.72
CA GLU A 570 -8.59 -46.72 7.21
C GLU A 570 -8.86 -47.71 8.34
N VAL A 571 -10.10 -48.16 8.49
CA VAL A 571 -10.48 -49.17 9.49
C VAL A 571 -10.45 -50.55 8.83
N ARG A 572 -9.56 -51.41 9.31
CA ARG A 572 -9.46 -52.82 8.89
C ARG A 572 -10.32 -53.67 9.81
N PRO A 573 -11.24 -54.49 9.26
CA PRO A 573 -11.95 -55.45 10.07
C PRO A 573 -10.98 -56.44 10.72
N THR A 574 -11.32 -56.94 11.90
CA THR A 574 -10.61 -58.05 12.52
C THR A 574 -11.06 -59.35 11.87
N ILE A 575 -10.15 -60.03 11.16
CA ILE A 575 -10.37 -61.37 10.62
C ILE A 575 -9.52 -62.39 11.39
N THR A 576 -10.15 -63.41 11.96
CA THR A 576 -9.45 -64.49 12.68
C THR A 576 -9.41 -65.74 11.84
N ALA A 577 -8.37 -66.57 11.95
CA ALA A 577 -8.35 -67.89 11.34
C ALA A 577 -8.04 -68.97 12.36
N ASN A 578 -8.73 -70.11 12.24
CA ASN A 578 -8.55 -71.33 13.01
C ASN A 578 -8.54 -72.53 12.04
N ILE A 579 -7.87 -73.61 12.43
CA ILE A 579 -7.86 -74.88 11.72
C ILE A 579 -8.33 -75.97 12.67
N GLY A 580 -9.21 -76.87 12.23
CA GLY A 580 -9.74 -77.96 13.05
C GLY A 580 -8.63 -78.92 13.49
N SER A 581 -8.14 -79.71 12.53
CA SER A 581 -6.94 -80.55 12.71
C SER A 581 -5.78 -79.97 11.90
N PRO A 582 -4.64 -79.59 12.53
CA PRO A 582 -3.47 -79.09 11.83
C PRO A 582 -2.64 -80.19 11.16
N SER A 583 -2.95 -81.47 11.42
CA SER A 583 -2.38 -82.63 10.73
C SER A 583 -3.49 -83.59 10.32
N ILE A 584 -3.47 -84.05 9.06
CA ILE A 584 -4.44 -84.98 8.49
C ILE A 584 -3.75 -85.99 7.58
N LYS A 585 -4.35 -87.17 7.38
CA LYS A 585 -3.91 -88.14 6.36
C LYS A 585 -4.27 -87.63 4.96
N LEU A 586 -3.47 -87.95 3.95
CA LEU A 586 -3.84 -87.70 2.55
C LEU A 586 -5.26 -88.23 2.23
N GLY A 587 -6.10 -87.37 1.64
CA GLY A 587 -7.50 -87.70 1.30
C GLY A 587 -8.53 -87.35 2.39
N ALA A 588 -8.10 -87.04 3.62
CA ALA A 588 -8.97 -86.47 4.65
C ALA A 588 -9.17 -84.95 4.45
N ALA A 589 -10.21 -84.39 5.06
CA ALA A 589 -10.48 -82.96 5.06
C ALA A 589 -10.36 -82.38 6.48
N THR A 590 -9.98 -81.10 6.58
CA THR A 590 -10.00 -80.33 7.82
C THR A 590 -10.75 -79.02 7.61
N ALA A 591 -11.39 -78.50 8.66
CA ALA A 591 -12.05 -77.21 8.59
C ALA A 591 -11.04 -76.07 8.75
N PHE A 592 -11.09 -75.07 7.87
CA PHE A 592 -10.47 -73.76 8.08
C PHE A 592 -11.57 -72.75 8.30
N TYR A 593 -11.64 -72.10 9.45
CA TYR A 593 -12.78 -71.28 9.84
C TYR A 593 -12.38 -70.07 10.66
N GLY A 594 -13.30 -69.14 10.81
CA GLY A 594 -13.04 -67.88 11.51
C GLY A 594 -14.22 -66.94 11.48
N TYR A 595 -13.97 -65.70 11.88
CA TYR A 595 -14.94 -64.63 11.83
C TYR A 595 -14.32 -63.30 11.37
N LEU A 596 -15.18 -62.38 10.93
CA LEU A 596 -14.89 -61.00 10.58
C LEU A 596 -15.66 -60.04 11.52
N ARG A 597 -14.99 -59.01 12.05
CA ARG A 597 -15.63 -57.93 12.83
C ARG A 597 -15.22 -56.53 12.32
N PRO A 598 -16.16 -55.60 12.07
CA PRO A 598 -17.61 -55.74 12.25
C PRO A 598 -18.19 -56.77 11.26
N GLN A 599 -19.43 -57.21 11.46
CA GLN A 599 -20.04 -58.22 10.59
C GLN A 599 -20.36 -57.61 9.22
N HIS A 600 -19.96 -58.30 8.13
CA HIS A 600 -20.35 -57.97 6.75
C HIS A 600 -21.11 -59.15 6.10
N PRO A 601 -22.35 -59.46 6.54
CA PRO A 601 -23.09 -60.62 6.05
C PRO A 601 -23.20 -60.67 4.52
N GLY A 602 -23.05 -61.86 3.96
CA GLY A 602 -23.18 -62.09 2.51
C GLY A 602 -21.97 -61.69 1.67
N THR A 603 -20.98 -60.98 2.24
CA THR A 603 -19.73 -60.67 1.53
C THR A 603 -18.77 -61.86 1.50
N THR A 604 -17.84 -61.86 0.53
CA THR A 604 -16.97 -63.01 0.22
C THR A 604 -15.68 -62.98 1.04
N VAL A 605 -15.33 -64.14 1.62
CA VAL A 605 -14.00 -64.43 2.16
C VAL A 605 -13.27 -65.38 1.21
N TYR A 606 -12.00 -65.07 0.95
CA TYR A 606 -11.13 -65.81 0.04
C TYR A 606 -10.14 -66.62 0.85
N LEU A 607 -10.14 -67.95 0.69
CA LEU A 607 -9.08 -68.80 1.21
C LEU A 607 -7.92 -68.80 0.22
N GLN A 608 -6.75 -68.36 0.67
CA GLN A 608 -5.53 -68.36 -0.12
C GLN A 608 -4.54 -69.39 0.40
N ARG A 609 -3.78 -70.03 -0.50
CA ARG A 609 -2.73 -70.99 -0.18
C ARG A 609 -1.38 -70.51 -0.71
N LEU A 610 -0.35 -70.49 0.13
CA LEU A 610 1.00 -70.10 -0.30
C LEU A 610 1.52 -71.08 -1.35
N THR A 611 1.97 -70.55 -2.49
CA THR A 611 2.57 -71.31 -3.59
C THR A 611 3.78 -70.52 -4.12
N GLY A 612 4.99 -71.03 -3.85
CA GLY A 612 6.22 -70.24 -3.96
C GLY A 612 6.14 -69.00 -3.05
N THR A 613 6.21 -67.81 -3.64
CA THR A 613 6.04 -66.52 -2.96
C THR A 613 4.64 -65.92 -3.11
N SER A 614 3.74 -66.58 -3.84
CA SER A 614 2.40 -66.09 -4.18
C SER A 614 1.30 -66.68 -3.32
N TRP A 615 0.16 -65.97 -3.20
CA TRP A 615 -1.01 -66.40 -2.44
C TRP A 615 -2.26 -66.50 -3.33
N PRO A 616 -2.32 -67.46 -4.27
CA PRO A 616 -3.50 -67.68 -5.08
C PRO A 616 -4.72 -68.05 -4.21
N THR A 617 -5.89 -67.56 -4.61
CA THR A 617 -7.17 -67.98 -4.06
C THR A 617 -7.45 -69.42 -4.48
N VAL A 618 -7.71 -70.29 -3.52
CA VAL A 618 -8.02 -71.72 -3.74
C VAL A 618 -9.47 -72.07 -3.43
N ALA A 619 -10.16 -71.24 -2.64
CA ALA A 619 -11.60 -71.37 -2.39
C ALA A 619 -12.20 -70.02 -1.98
N THR A 620 -13.51 -69.89 -2.08
CA THR A 620 -14.27 -68.73 -1.58
C THR A 620 -15.51 -69.19 -0.80
N THR A 621 -15.95 -68.38 0.15
CA THR A 621 -17.21 -68.60 0.89
C THR A 621 -17.82 -67.27 1.29
N LYS A 622 -19.09 -67.24 1.68
CA LYS A 622 -19.76 -66.02 2.15
C LYS A 622 -19.78 -65.98 3.68
N LEU A 623 -19.67 -64.78 4.24
CA LEU A 623 -19.92 -64.54 5.67
C LEU A 623 -21.40 -64.77 5.97
N ASN A 624 -21.70 -65.49 7.05
CA ASN A 624 -23.08 -65.61 7.55
C ASN A 624 -23.53 -64.31 8.26
N THR A 625 -24.76 -64.28 8.77
CA THR A 625 -25.34 -63.13 9.50
C THR A 625 -24.54 -62.70 10.72
N THR A 626 -23.81 -63.62 11.35
CA THR A 626 -22.92 -63.34 12.50
C THR A 626 -21.48 -63.01 12.09
N GLY A 627 -21.18 -62.90 10.79
CA GLY A 627 -19.84 -62.62 10.29
C GLY A 627 -18.87 -63.81 10.43
N ASN A 628 -19.35 -65.05 10.49
CA ASN A 628 -18.52 -66.25 10.54
C ASN A 628 -18.35 -66.84 9.14
N TYR A 629 -17.20 -67.49 8.89
CA TYR A 629 -16.91 -68.22 7.66
C TYR A 629 -16.25 -69.57 7.96
N ALA A 630 -16.40 -70.53 7.04
CA ALA A 630 -15.71 -71.80 7.08
C ALA A 630 -15.45 -72.35 5.67
N PHE A 631 -14.35 -73.09 5.53
CA PHE A 631 -13.94 -73.82 4.34
C PHE A 631 -13.64 -75.26 4.71
N SER A 632 -13.96 -76.19 3.80
CA SER A 632 -13.46 -77.57 3.87
C SER A 632 -12.17 -77.66 3.06
N VAL A 633 -11.05 -77.95 3.72
CA VAL A 633 -9.72 -78.02 3.09
C VAL A 633 -9.31 -79.48 2.94
N LYS A 634 -9.17 -79.94 1.68
CA LYS A 634 -8.77 -81.31 1.32
C LYS A 634 -7.63 -81.27 0.31
N PRO A 635 -6.37 -81.21 0.75
CA PRO A 635 -5.23 -81.23 -0.16
C PRO A 635 -5.08 -82.59 -0.86
N THR A 636 -4.61 -82.57 -2.09
CA THR A 636 -4.43 -83.76 -2.95
C THR A 636 -3.00 -84.29 -2.97
N ALA A 637 -2.08 -83.67 -2.22
CA ALA A 637 -0.69 -84.07 -2.10
C ALA A 637 -0.24 -84.05 -0.64
N ARG A 638 0.75 -84.89 -0.29
CA ARG A 638 1.42 -84.87 1.02
C ARG A 638 2.31 -83.63 1.14
N GLY A 639 2.56 -83.21 2.37
CA GLY A 639 3.44 -82.07 2.67
C GLY A 639 2.78 -81.00 3.54
N THR A 640 3.44 -79.86 3.65
CA THR A 640 3.03 -78.76 4.52
C THR A 640 2.48 -77.60 3.68
N PHE A 641 1.24 -77.19 3.96
CA PHE A 641 0.53 -76.13 3.25
C PHE A 641 0.20 -74.98 4.19
N SER A 642 0.51 -73.76 3.78
CA SER A 642 0.16 -72.53 4.52
C SER A 642 -1.08 -71.89 3.92
N TYR A 643 -2.08 -71.61 4.76
CA TYR A 643 -3.35 -71.01 4.39
C TYR A 643 -3.60 -69.70 5.15
N ARG A 644 -4.27 -68.76 4.50
CA ARG A 644 -4.81 -67.54 5.13
C ARG A 644 -6.18 -67.20 4.54
N ALA A 645 -7.01 -66.54 5.32
CA ALA A 645 -8.22 -65.92 4.81
C ALA A 645 -7.97 -64.45 4.48
N VAL A 646 -8.59 -63.98 3.40
CA VAL A 646 -8.57 -62.59 2.98
C VAL A 646 -10.01 -62.13 2.81
N TRP A 647 -10.32 -60.95 3.33
CA TRP A 647 -11.54 -60.22 3.02
C TRP A 647 -11.14 -58.91 2.34
N LEU A 648 -11.70 -58.66 1.16
CA LEU A 648 -11.37 -57.49 0.34
C LEU A 648 -12.17 -56.28 0.81
N ALA A 649 -11.55 -55.10 0.71
CA ALA A 649 -12.17 -53.83 1.06
C ALA A 649 -13.56 -53.65 0.43
N ASP A 650 -14.45 -53.02 1.19
CA ASP A 650 -15.73 -52.53 0.68
C ASP A 650 -15.79 -51.00 0.76
N ALA A 651 -17.02 -50.46 0.75
CA ALA A 651 -17.25 -49.04 0.89
C ALA A 651 -16.64 -48.51 2.21
N ASP A 652 -16.87 -49.19 3.33
CA ASP A 652 -16.68 -48.64 4.66
C ASP A 652 -15.43 -49.15 5.36
N HIS A 653 -14.84 -50.26 4.90
CA HIS A 653 -13.70 -50.90 5.54
C HIS A 653 -12.62 -51.35 4.57
N ALA A 654 -11.37 -51.31 5.02
CA ALA A 654 -10.21 -51.72 4.23
C ALA A 654 -10.00 -53.24 4.24
N THR A 655 -9.27 -53.75 3.24
CA THR A 655 -8.88 -55.17 3.13
C THR A 655 -8.19 -55.66 4.40
N THR A 656 -8.50 -56.88 4.81
CA THR A 656 -7.89 -57.54 5.96
C THR A 656 -7.47 -58.97 5.63
N VAL A 657 -6.40 -59.43 6.28
CA VAL A 657 -5.78 -60.73 6.07
C VAL A 657 -5.59 -61.39 7.42
N SER A 658 -6.02 -62.65 7.54
CA SER A 658 -5.88 -63.40 8.79
C SER A 658 -4.42 -63.76 9.05
N VAL A 659 -4.14 -64.17 10.28
CA VAL A 659 -2.93 -64.95 10.56
C VAL A 659 -2.85 -66.19 9.66
N THR A 660 -1.64 -66.58 9.27
CA THR A 660 -1.39 -67.80 8.52
C THR A 660 -1.57 -69.03 9.42
N LYS A 661 -2.24 -70.07 8.92
CA LYS A 661 -2.31 -71.39 9.56
C LYS A 661 -1.64 -72.43 8.67
N VAL A 662 -0.95 -73.36 9.32
CA VAL A 662 -0.20 -74.42 8.65
C VAL A 662 -0.95 -75.75 8.79
N LEU A 663 -1.03 -76.50 7.69
CA LEU A 663 -1.62 -77.83 7.61
C LEU A 663 -0.58 -78.82 7.11
N THR A 664 -0.34 -79.89 7.88
CA THR A 664 0.54 -81.00 7.47
C THR A 664 -0.31 -82.17 6.99
N VAL A 665 -0.02 -82.65 5.77
CA VAL A 665 -0.70 -83.80 5.17
C VAL A 665 0.26 -84.97 5.14
N GLY A 666 -0.04 -85.92 6.03
CA GLY A 666 0.72 -87.13 6.29
C GLY A 666 0.63 -88.13 5.17
#